data_AF-A0A2W4QV59-F1
#
_entry.id   AF-A0A2W4QV59-F1
#
_cell.length_a   1.000
_cell.length_b   1.000
_cell.length_c   1.000
_cell.angle_alpha   90.00
_cell.angle_beta   90.00
_cell.angle_gamma   90.00
#
_symmetry.space_group_name_H-M   'P 1'
#
loop_
_entity.id
_entity.type
_entity.pdbx_description
1 polymer ?
#
loop_
_entity_poly.entity_id
_entity_poly.type
_entity_poly.pdbx_seq_one_letter_code
_entity_poly.pdbx_strand_id
1 'polypeptide(L)'
;MGALIRAKDWSKTPLGPMSQWPQSLRSALSILLPSKAQIALFWGDELITLYNDAYRPVLGAKHPAALGKPIREAWDELWWVGLQEMFESVRATGEAFWAQDRPFFMERHGYREETYFDISYDPVRDESGRVQGVFCIVNETTRRVIGERRLRALRDLGNIPHRARSVAEVYAAAEEVLARYAEDIPFALVYAPEESGRSERLVLRTGLDPNSFAAPPALSAAGIARWPTPAAVTVLTGEQLEPLGALHAGPWPEPIRQVVVVPLAAAGDPPLGHLIAGVSPRRRLDGDYLDFLRMVGASIGSAISNARRSEDEHKRLEMLAALDRAKTAFFSNVSHEFRTPLTLILGPLEEALKRANPESREHAELSIAHRNTLRLLKLVNTLLDFSRVEAGRIQAVYEPTDLAALTADLASNFRSACERAGLALRIDCPPLPEPVYVDRDMWEKIVLNLLSNAFKFTFEGEIEVRLEAKDDTVVLTVRDTGVGIPAEELPKLFDRFYRIDGQRSRTHEGSGIGLSLVQELVKLHGGRIRAESEPGVGTTFAVSIPRGSAHLPPERIQAPRTLASTSIRAAAFVEEALRWLPETEHLEPPVAGELAVEPMGFEGARILLADDNADMRAYVQRLLDPWWNVQAVADGKAALEAIRAQRPDLVIADVMMPQLDGLGLLRAIRQDPQLADLPVVMLSARADETARIAGLERGADDYLVKPFSARELVARVKSQLALARARAQIAIERARAAEREALALRIAALQREDFRALFTQAANPCAILRGPQYIVELANDAACRVWGKTAEEVTDRPLFEVMPELHGQAFARMLEQVYATGSPCESKETPSPLLRPDGSVETLYFNFVYSPLRGPDGAPNGALSIAPTW
;
A
#
# COMPACT_ATOMS: atom_id res chain seq x y z
N MET A 1 -63.79 -41.32 16.32
CA MET A 1 -64.73 -40.69 15.36
C MET A 1 -65.93 -41.57 15.00
N GLY A 2 -65.78 -42.87 14.74
CA GLY A 2 -66.92 -43.72 14.32
C GLY A 2 -68.14 -43.72 15.25
N ALA A 3 -67.93 -43.60 16.57
CA ALA A 3 -69.02 -43.44 17.54
C ALA A 3 -69.78 -42.11 17.37
N LEU A 4 -69.06 -40.99 17.16
CA LEU A 4 -69.66 -39.67 16.93
C LEU A 4 -70.45 -39.62 15.61
N ILE A 5 -69.95 -40.27 14.56
CA ILE A 5 -70.68 -40.40 13.29
C ILE A 5 -71.98 -41.16 13.52
N ARG A 6 -71.97 -42.31 14.21
CA ARG A 6 -73.19 -43.08 14.48
C ARG A 6 -74.21 -42.34 15.38
N ALA A 7 -73.72 -41.52 16.31
CA ALA A 7 -74.58 -40.79 17.25
C ALA A 7 -75.21 -39.51 16.66
N LYS A 8 -74.70 -39.00 15.53
CA LYS A 8 -75.22 -37.78 14.90
C LYS A 8 -76.51 -38.08 14.13
N ASP A 9 -77.50 -37.20 14.27
CA ASP A 9 -78.73 -37.22 13.49
C ASP A 9 -78.50 -36.67 12.07
N TRP A 10 -78.19 -37.56 11.13
CA TRP A 10 -77.83 -37.18 9.75
C TRP A 10 -79.01 -36.74 8.87
N SER A 11 -80.26 -37.05 9.24
CA SER A 11 -81.41 -36.55 8.46
C SER A 11 -81.58 -35.03 8.54
N LYS A 12 -80.89 -34.37 9.49
CA LYS A 12 -80.79 -32.92 9.61
C LYS A 12 -79.63 -32.31 8.83
N THR A 13 -78.91 -33.10 8.03
CA THR A 13 -77.77 -32.66 7.22
C THR A 13 -78.04 -32.90 5.73
N PRO A 14 -77.35 -32.19 4.81
CA PRO A 14 -77.48 -32.42 3.37
C PRO A 14 -77.12 -33.83 2.90
N LEU A 15 -76.42 -34.64 3.72
CA LEU A 15 -76.13 -36.05 3.40
C LEU A 15 -77.33 -36.99 3.59
N GLY A 16 -78.37 -36.55 4.29
CA GLY A 16 -79.53 -37.39 4.61
C GLY A 16 -79.20 -38.55 5.56
N PRO A 17 -80.20 -39.39 5.91
CA PRO A 17 -80.02 -40.50 6.83
C PRO A 17 -78.99 -41.53 6.30
N MET A 18 -78.19 -42.11 7.20
CA MET A 18 -77.11 -43.05 6.84
C MET A 18 -77.54 -44.24 5.98
N SER A 19 -78.80 -44.67 6.07
CA SER A 19 -79.36 -45.76 5.26
C SER A 19 -79.45 -45.43 3.77
N GLN A 20 -79.39 -44.14 3.40
CA GLN A 20 -79.47 -43.66 2.02
C GLN A 20 -78.10 -43.27 1.46
N TRP A 21 -77.01 -43.46 2.22
CA TRP A 21 -75.67 -43.08 1.76
C TRP A 21 -75.20 -43.96 0.59
N PRO A 22 -74.61 -43.37 -0.47
CA PRO A 22 -74.10 -44.12 -1.61
C PRO A 22 -72.99 -45.10 -1.20
N GLN A 23 -72.76 -46.13 -2.00
CA GLN A 23 -71.76 -47.15 -1.68
C GLN A 23 -70.36 -46.54 -1.72
N SER A 24 -70.10 -45.63 -2.65
CA SER A 24 -68.87 -44.83 -2.76
C SER A 24 -68.52 -44.10 -1.45
N LEU A 25 -69.47 -43.41 -0.81
CA LEU A 25 -69.27 -42.76 0.50
C LEU A 25 -68.96 -43.77 1.61
N ARG A 26 -69.70 -44.88 1.66
CA ARG A 26 -69.49 -45.94 2.67
C ARG A 26 -68.10 -46.57 2.54
N SER A 27 -67.65 -46.82 1.30
CA SER A 27 -66.29 -47.30 1.01
C SER A 27 -65.24 -46.28 1.43
N ALA A 28 -65.42 -44.99 1.10
CA ALA A 28 -64.50 -43.93 1.51
C ALA A 28 -64.37 -43.84 3.04
N LEU A 29 -65.49 -43.92 3.78
CA LEU A 29 -65.48 -43.93 5.25
C LEU A 29 -64.80 -45.17 5.84
N SER A 30 -64.90 -46.33 5.17
CA SER A 30 -64.23 -47.57 5.61
C SER A 30 -62.70 -47.46 5.54
N ILE A 31 -62.17 -46.63 4.65
CA ILE A 31 -60.74 -46.32 4.53
C ILE A 31 -60.34 -45.21 5.52
N LEU A 32 -61.14 -44.15 5.58
CA LEU A 32 -60.87 -42.96 6.40
C LEU A 32 -60.80 -43.27 7.90
N LEU A 33 -61.80 -43.97 8.44
CA LEU A 33 -61.95 -44.15 9.88
C LEU A 33 -60.82 -44.93 10.57
N PRO A 34 -60.32 -46.05 10.02
CA PRO A 34 -59.22 -46.79 10.66
C PRO A 34 -57.83 -46.20 10.39
N SER A 35 -57.69 -45.31 9.40
CA SER A 35 -56.38 -44.75 9.00
C SER A 35 -55.70 -43.98 10.14
N LYS A 36 -54.37 -44.07 10.18
CA LYS A 36 -53.51 -43.29 11.10
C LYS A 36 -53.01 -41.98 10.50
N ALA A 37 -53.14 -41.81 9.18
CA ALA A 37 -52.89 -40.53 8.53
C ALA A 37 -53.98 -39.53 8.93
N GLN A 38 -53.67 -38.23 8.93
CA GLN A 38 -54.66 -37.20 9.22
C GLN A 38 -55.53 -37.02 7.98
N ILE A 39 -56.77 -37.52 8.02
CA ILE A 39 -57.66 -37.54 6.85
C ILE A 39 -59.00 -36.87 7.18
N ALA A 40 -59.39 -35.92 6.34
CA ALA A 40 -60.76 -35.45 6.19
C ALA A 40 -61.33 -35.89 4.83
N LEU A 41 -62.64 -36.08 4.76
CA LEU A 41 -63.41 -36.32 3.56
C LEU A 41 -64.49 -35.26 3.49
N PHE A 42 -64.57 -34.59 2.35
CA PHE A 42 -65.60 -33.60 2.07
C PHE A 42 -66.52 -34.15 0.99
N TRP A 43 -67.81 -34.30 1.30
CA TRP A 43 -68.74 -35.05 0.44
C TRP A 43 -69.98 -34.24 0.04
N GLY A 44 -70.41 -34.41 -1.20
CA GLY A 44 -71.63 -33.78 -1.74
C GLY A 44 -71.39 -32.36 -2.26
N ASP A 45 -72.47 -31.73 -2.74
CA ASP A 45 -72.39 -30.40 -3.34
C ASP A 45 -71.96 -29.32 -2.36
N GLU A 46 -72.35 -29.46 -1.09
CA GLU A 46 -71.96 -28.58 0.02
C GLU A 46 -70.65 -28.98 0.71
N LEU A 47 -69.96 -30.02 0.22
CA LEU A 47 -68.68 -30.50 0.76
C LEU A 47 -68.75 -30.73 2.29
N ILE A 48 -69.69 -31.60 2.69
CA ILE A 48 -69.95 -31.92 4.09
C ILE A 48 -68.75 -32.61 4.72
N THR A 49 -68.31 -32.08 5.86
CA THR A 49 -67.05 -32.43 6.52
C THR A 49 -67.19 -33.70 7.36
N LEU A 50 -66.43 -34.73 6.98
CA LEU A 50 -66.23 -36.00 7.67
C LEU A 50 -64.72 -36.15 7.95
N TYR A 51 -64.31 -36.73 9.07
CA TYR A 51 -62.88 -36.85 9.40
C TYR A 51 -62.60 -37.95 10.40
N ASN A 52 -61.35 -38.41 10.44
CA ASN A 52 -60.90 -39.48 11.32
C ASN A 52 -60.32 -38.96 12.65
N ASP A 53 -59.94 -39.88 13.54
CA ASP A 53 -59.40 -39.50 14.85
C ASP A 53 -58.05 -38.77 14.75
N ALA A 54 -57.23 -39.09 13.74
CA ALA A 54 -55.93 -38.46 13.52
C ALA A 54 -56.03 -37.00 13.03
N TYR A 55 -57.13 -36.61 12.38
CA TYR A 55 -57.36 -35.23 11.91
C TYR A 55 -57.87 -34.29 13.02
N ARG A 56 -58.23 -34.81 14.20
CA ARG A 56 -58.76 -34.00 15.32
C ARG A 56 -57.81 -32.86 15.75
N PRO A 57 -56.48 -33.04 15.86
CA PRO A 57 -55.56 -31.96 16.21
C PRO A 57 -55.53 -30.83 15.17
N VAL A 58 -55.75 -31.14 13.88
CA VAL A 58 -55.82 -30.14 12.81
C VAL A 58 -57.00 -29.20 13.04
N LEU A 59 -58.16 -29.75 13.43
CA LEU A 59 -59.36 -28.98 13.79
C LEU A 59 -59.26 -28.25 15.14
N GLY A 60 -58.47 -28.77 16.08
CA GLY A 60 -58.34 -28.23 17.43
C GLY A 60 -59.71 -28.02 18.11
N ALA A 61 -59.98 -26.78 18.55
CA ALA A 61 -61.22 -26.42 19.24
C ALA A 61 -62.50 -26.59 18.41
N LYS A 62 -62.41 -26.74 17.08
CA LYS A 62 -63.56 -26.94 16.19
C LYS A 62 -64.14 -28.35 16.25
N HIS A 63 -63.38 -29.30 16.80
CA HIS A 63 -63.88 -30.65 17.08
C HIS A 63 -64.70 -30.67 18.38
N PRO A 64 -65.89 -31.31 18.44
CA PRO A 64 -66.52 -32.11 17.38
C PRO A 64 -67.49 -31.34 16.46
N ALA A 65 -67.74 -30.05 16.72
CA ALA A 65 -68.77 -29.25 16.06
C ALA A 65 -68.66 -29.17 14.52
N ALA A 66 -67.45 -29.30 13.97
CA ALA A 66 -67.21 -29.36 12.52
C ALA A 66 -67.80 -30.61 11.82
N LEU A 67 -68.07 -31.69 12.57
CA LEU A 67 -68.57 -32.94 11.99
C LEU A 67 -69.96 -32.75 11.36
N GLY A 68 -70.07 -33.01 10.07
CA GLY A 68 -71.30 -32.92 9.30
C GLY A 68 -71.72 -31.49 8.94
N LYS A 69 -70.82 -30.51 9.06
CA LYS A 69 -71.01 -29.15 8.55
C LYS A 69 -70.39 -28.97 7.16
N PRO A 70 -70.89 -28.06 6.32
CA PRO A 70 -70.21 -27.64 5.11
C PRO A 70 -68.78 -27.16 5.39
N ILE A 71 -67.83 -27.45 4.49
CA ILE A 71 -66.43 -27.01 4.64
C ILE A 71 -66.30 -25.49 4.84
N ARG A 72 -67.14 -24.70 4.16
CA ARG A 72 -67.19 -23.23 4.28
C ARG A 72 -67.54 -22.73 5.68
N GLU A 73 -68.18 -23.57 6.50
CA GLU A 73 -68.48 -23.27 7.91
C GLU A 73 -67.44 -23.89 8.85
N ALA A 74 -66.86 -25.03 8.48
CA ALA A 74 -65.82 -25.68 9.27
C ALA A 74 -64.48 -24.90 9.19
N TRP A 75 -64.21 -24.29 8.04
CA TRP A 75 -62.98 -23.56 7.71
C TRP A 75 -63.30 -22.21 7.07
N ASP A 76 -64.18 -21.42 7.70
CA ASP A 76 -64.59 -20.10 7.21
C ASP A 76 -63.40 -19.15 7.03
N GLU A 77 -62.38 -19.23 7.90
CA GLU A 77 -61.18 -18.40 7.87
C GLU A 77 -60.21 -18.76 6.72
N LEU A 78 -60.34 -19.96 6.15
CA LEU A 78 -59.52 -20.45 5.03
C LEU A 78 -60.28 -20.45 3.71
N TRP A 79 -61.61 -20.66 3.75
CA TRP A 79 -62.45 -20.87 2.58
C TRP A 79 -62.28 -19.76 1.54
N TRP A 80 -62.42 -18.51 1.98
CA TRP A 80 -62.36 -17.33 1.14
C TRP A 80 -60.93 -16.89 0.79
N VAL A 81 -59.91 -17.55 1.33
CA VAL A 81 -58.49 -17.22 1.15
C VAL A 81 -57.79 -18.31 0.31
N GLY A 82 -58.47 -18.75 -0.75
CA GLY A 82 -57.96 -19.68 -1.75
C GLY A 82 -58.30 -21.15 -1.55
N LEU A 83 -58.81 -21.57 -0.38
CA LEU A 83 -59.20 -22.97 -0.18
C LEU A 83 -60.37 -23.37 -1.10
N GLN A 84 -61.32 -22.46 -1.35
CA GLN A 84 -62.42 -22.68 -2.29
C GLN A 84 -61.92 -23.07 -3.68
N GLU A 85 -60.97 -22.31 -4.24
CA GLU A 85 -60.44 -22.51 -5.60
C GLU A 85 -59.80 -23.89 -5.77
N MET A 86 -59.09 -24.38 -4.73
CA MET A 86 -58.49 -25.71 -4.75
C MET A 86 -59.54 -26.82 -4.84
N PHE A 87 -60.60 -26.72 -4.03
CA PHE A 87 -61.68 -27.71 -4.03
C PHE A 87 -62.50 -27.66 -5.31
N GLU A 88 -62.81 -26.47 -5.82
CA GLU A 88 -63.52 -26.29 -7.09
C GLU A 88 -62.70 -26.84 -8.27
N SER A 89 -61.39 -26.59 -8.30
CA SER A 89 -60.49 -27.15 -9.31
C SER A 89 -60.51 -28.68 -9.31
N VAL A 90 -60.27 -29.32 -8.15
CA VAL A 90 -60.28 -30.79 -8.02
C VAL A 90 -61.64 -31.39 -8.43
N ARG A 91 -62.76 -30.73 -8.07
CA ARG A 91 -64.10 -31.18 -8.48
C ARG A 91 -64.36 -31.03 -9.98
N ALA A 92 -63.87 -29.95 -10.59
CA ALA A 92 -64.09 -29.65 -11.99
C ALA A 92 -63.21 -30.49 -12.93
N THR A 93 -61.92 -30.66 -12.60
CA THR A 93 -60.97 -31.40 -13.44
C THR A 93 -60.95 -32.90 -13.11
N GLY A 94 -61.20 -33.25 -11.84
CA GLY A 94 -61.00 -34.60 -11.33
C GLY A 94 -59.53 -35.02 -11.26
N GLU A 95 -58.61 -34.05 -11.25
CA GLU A 95 -57.18 -34.23 -10.95
C GLU A 95 -56.90 -33.88 -9.48
N ALA A 96 -55.94 -34.56 -8.87
CA ALA A 96 -55.56 -34.29 -7.47
C ALA A 96 -54.74 -33.00 -7.36
N PHE A 97 -54.92 -32.26 -6.28
CA PHE A 97 -54.07 -31.12 -5.93
C PHE A 97 -53.10 -31.53 -4.82
N TRP A 98 -51.84 -31.14 -4.95
CA TRP A 98 -50.83 -31.39 -3.93
C TRP A 98 -49.93 -30.18 -3.72
N ALA A 99 -49.54 -29.93 -2.47
CA ALA A 99 -48.57 -28.91 -2.12
C ALA A 99 -47.75 -29.31 -0.89
N GLN A 100 -46.48 -28.92 -0.89
CA GLN A 100 -45.56 -29.04 0.26
C GLN A 100 -45.46 -27.73 1.02
N ASP A 101 -45.30 -27.83 2.34
CA ASP A 101 -45.09 -26.70 3.25
C ASP A 101 -46.03 -25.52 2.95
N ARG A 102 -47.29 -25.83 2.63
CA ARG A 102 -48.25 -24.79 2.28
C ARG A 102 -48.69 -24.07 3.56
N PRO A 103 -48.61 -22.74 3.62
CA PRO A 103 -49.04 -22.00 4.79
C PRO A 103 -50.58 -21.98 4.90
N PHE A 104 -51.07 -22.24 6.10
CA PHE A 104 -52.46 -22.01 6.51
C PHE A 104 -52.48 -21.20 7.81
N PHE A 105 -53.34 -20.19 7.87
CA PHE A 105 -53.49 -19.33 9.05
C PHE A 105 -54.79 -19.68 9.77
N MET A 106 -54.72 -20.64 10.69
CA MET A 106 -55.88 -21.37 11.21
C MET A 106 -56.29 -20.89 12.59
N GLU A 107 -57.60 -20.83 12.88
CA GLU A 107 -58.12 -20.49 14.21
C GLU A 107 -58.55 -21.76 14.95
N ARG A 108 -57.60 -22.41 15.63
CA ARG A 108 -57.84 -23.71 16.31
C ARG A 108 -57.51 -23.74 17.81
N HIS A 109 -56.86 -22.69 18.32
CA HIS A 109 -56.42 -22.58 19.73
C HIS A 109 -56.80 -21.24 20.39
N GLY A 110 -57.83 -20.55 19.88
CA GLY A 110 -58.28 -19.25 20.40
C GLY A 110 -57.43 -18.06 19.93
N TYR A 111 -56.52 -18.30 18.98
CA TYR A 111 -55.78 -17.28 18.23
C TYR A 111 -55.55 -17.81 16.80
N ARG A 112 -55.21 -16.89 15.89
CA ARG A 112 -54.87 -17.23 14.50
C ARG A 112 -53.43 -17.75 14.43
N GLU A 113 -53.26 -19.04 14.19
CA GLU A 113 -51.98 -19.71 14.22
C GLU A 113 -51.34 -19.77 12.82
N GLU A 114 -50.04 -19.45 12.73
CA GLU A 114 -49.22 -19.75 11.56
C GLU A 114 -48.90 -21.25 11.54
N THR A 115 -49.39 -21.95 10.52
CA THR A 115 -49.22 -23.40 10.36
C THR A 115 -48.80 -23.75 8.94
N TYR A 116 -48.11 -24.87 8.78
CA TYR A 116 -47.63 -25.37 7.49
C TYR A 116 -48.00 -26.83 7.33
N PHE A 117 -48.45 -27.21 6.15
CA PHE A 117 -48.88 -28.56 5.85
C PHE A 117 -48.39 -29.03 4.49
N ASP A 118 -47.97 -30.30 4.44
CA ASP A 118 -48.01 -31.06 3.20
C ASP A 118 -49.46 -31.55 3.02
N ILE A 119 -50.07 -31.22 1.88
CA ILE A 119 -51.48 -31.50 1.62
C ILE A 119 -51.68 -32.24 0.31
N SER A 120 -52.62 -33.17 0.30
CA SER A 120 -53.19 -33.79 -0.90
C SER A 120 -54.71 -33.68 -0.87
N TYR A 121 -55.29 -33.14 -1.94
CA TYR A 121 -56.73 -33.13 -2.19
C TYR A 121 -57.03 -34.09 -3.34
N ASP A 122 -57.51 -35.29 -3.00
CA ASP A 122 -57.71 -36.39 -3.95
C ASP A 122 -59.21 -36.57 -4.26
N PRO A 123 -59.62 -36.59 -5.54
CA PRO A 123 -61.02 -36.72 -5.92
C PRO A 123 -61.56 -38.12 -5.64
N VAL A 124 -62.75 -38.19 -5.04
CA VAL A 124 -63.52 -39.41 -4.84
C VAL A 124 -64.68 -39.43 -5.81
N ARG A 125 -64.70 -40.43 -6.69
CA ARG A 125 -65.72 -40.59 -7.71
C ARG A 125 -66.87 -41.46 -7.20
N ASP A 126 -68.08 -41.09 -7.57
CA ASP A 126 -69.25 -41.91 -7.36
C ASP A 126 -69.35 -43.03 -8.43
N GLU A 127 -70.41 -43.82 -8.35
CA GLU A 127 -70.72 -44.93 -9.23
C GLU A 127 -70.94 -44.50 -10.69
N SER A 128 -71.19 -43.21 -10.96
CA SER A 128 -71.30 -42.63 -12.30
C SER A 128 -69.97 -42.11 -12.86
N GLY A 129 -68.90 -42.12 -12.05
CA GLY A 129 -67.59 -41.58 -12.40
C GLY A 129 -67.44 -40.07 -12.13
N ARG A 130 -68.49 -39.40 -11.64
CA ARG A 130 -68.47 -37.98 -11.26
C ARG A 130 -67.76 -37.80 -9.93
N VAL A 131 -66.96 -36.74 -9.78
CA VAL A 131 -66.31 -36.40 -8.52
C VAL A 131 -67.37 -35.90 -7.52
N GLN A 132 -67.62 -36.68 -6.48
CA GLN A 132 -68.63 -36.39 -5.47
C GLN A 132 -68.07 -36.22 -4.05
N GLY A 133 -66.80 -36.57 -3.85
CA GLY A 133 -66.08 -36.21 -2.64
C GLY A 133 -64.64 -35.82 -2.94
N VAL A 134 -63.97 -35.27 -1.92
CA VAL A 134 -62.54 -34.95 -1.95
C VAL A 134 -61.93 -35.46 -0.64
N PHE A 135 -60.96 -36.36 -0.75
CA PHE A 135 -60.08 -36.71 0.37
C PHE A 135 -59.08 -35.58 0.59
N CYS A 136 -58.93 -35.17 1.83
CA CYS A 136 -57.91 -34.25 2.28
C CYS A 136 -56.98 -35.01 3.22
N ILE A 137 -55.80 -35.32 2.73
CA ILE A 137 -54.74 -35.97 3.50
C ILE A 137 -53.72 -34.90 3.82
N VAL A 138 -53.45 -34.70 5.12
CA VAL A 138 -52.54 -33.66 5.57
C VAL A 138 -51.46 -34.21 6.49
N ASN A 139 -50.29 -33.58 6.45
CA ASN A 139 -49.23 -33.79 7.41
C ASN A 139 -48.70 -32.42 7.85
N GLU A 140 -48.77 -32.13 9.15
CA GLU A 140 -48.35 -30.83 9.67
C GLU A 140 -46.81 -30.72 9.72
N THR A 141 -46.25 -29.79 8.97
CA THR A 141 -44.81 -29.51 8.89
C THR A 141 -44.40 -28.24 9.65
N THR A 142 -45.34 -27.59 10.36
CA THR A 142 -45.14 -26.32 11.09
C THR A 142 -43.85 -26.28 11.91
N ARG A 143 -43.61 -27.28 12.79
CA ARG A 143 -42.41 -27.28 13.65
C ARG A 143 -41.12 -27.29 12.86
N ARG A 144 -41.08 -28.01 11.74
CA ARG A 144 -39.91 -28.11 10.87
C ARG A 144 -39.64 -26.77 10.17
N VAL A 145 -40.64 -26.21 9.50
CA VAL A 145 -40.51 -24.95 8.75
C VAL A 145 -40.09 -23.79 9.66
N ILE A 146 -40.75 -23.65 10.82
CA ILE A 146 -40.42 -22.62 11.81
C ILE A 146 -39.03 -22.86 12.41
N GLY A 147 -38.69 -24.12 12.75
CA GLY A 147 -37.37 -24.48 13.24
C GLY A 147 -36.25 -24.13 12.26
N GLU A 148 -36.42 -24.43 10.98
CA GLU A 148 -35.48 -24.08 9.91
C GLU A 148 -35.35 -22.56 9.72
N ARG A 149 -36.43 -21.79 9.87
CA ARG A 149 -36.40 -20.31 9.82
C ARG A 149 -35.62 -19.74 11.02
N ARG A 150 -35.87 -20.24 12.23
CA ARG A 150 -35.17 -19.82 13.46
C ARG A 150 -33.70 -20.22 13.48
N LEU A 151 -33.36 -21.42 12.99
CA LEU A 151 -31.96 -21.84 12.84
C LEU A 151 -31.21 -20.96 11.85
N ARG A 152 -31.84 -20.55 10.74
CA ARG A 152 -31.25 -19.58 9.80
C ARG A 152 -30.99 -18.23 10.47
N ALA A 153 -31.92 -17.74 11.30
CA ALA A 153 -31.72 -16.51 12.07
C ALA A 153 -30.50 -16.61 13.02
N LEU A 154 -30.38 -17.70 13.78
CA LEU A 154 -29.23 -17.92 14.67
C LEU A 154 -27.92 -18.04 13.91
N ARG A 155 -27.91 -18.73 12.76
CA ARG A 155 -26.72 -18.82 11.90
C ARG A 155 -26.30 -17.45 11.37
N ASP A 156 -27.25 -16.63 10.93
CA ASP A 156 -26.97 -15.30 10.42
C ASP A 156 -26.43 -14.37 11.52
N LEU A 157 -26.98 -14.43 12.74
CA LEU A 157 -26.45 -13.73 13.92
C LEU A 157 -25.05 -14.24 14.31
N GLY A 158 -24.84 -15.55 14.27
CA GLY A 158 -23.55 -16.20 14.57
C GLY A 158 -22.43 -15.82 13.60
N ASN A 159 -22.76 -15.29 12.41
CA ASN A 159 -21.80 -14.80 11.43
C ASN A 159 -21.37 -13.34 11.64
N ILE A 160 -22.06 -12.58 12.49
CA ILE A 160 -21.74 -11.16 12.77
C ILE A 160 -20.30 -10.97 13.29
N PRO A 161 -19.79 -11.78 14.24
CA PRO A 161 -18.43 -11.62 14.77
C PRO A 161 -17.33 -11.71 13.70
N HIS A 162 -17.59 -12.36 12.56
CA HIS A 162 -16.62 -12.47 11.47
C HIS A 162 -16.58 -11.23 10.56
N ARG A 163 -17.60 -10.38 10.62
CA ARG A 163 -17.75 -9.22 9.73
C ARG A 163 -17.59 -7.89 10.45
N ALA A 164 -18.13 -7.79 11.67
CA ALA A 164 -18.11 -6.57 12.45
C ALA A 164 -16.79 -6.44 13.23
N ARG A 165 -16.13 -5.28 13.11
CA ARG A 165 -14.91 -4.92 13.84
C ARG A 165 -15.16 -3.97 15.00
N SER A 166 -16.35 -3.36 15.04
CA SER A 166 -16.75 -2.44 16.10
C SER A 166 -18.07 -2.84 16.74
N VAL A 167 -18.29 -2.38 17.97
CA VAL A 167 -19.56 -2.63 18.68
C VAL A 167 -20.75 -2.00 17.92
N ALA A 168 -20.54 -0.83 17.31
CA ALA A 168 -21.55 -0.17 16.49
C ALA A 168 -21.93 -1.00 15.25
N GLU A 169 -20.96 -1.61 14.57
CA GLU A 169 -21.21 -2.52 13.44
C GLU A 169 -21.97 -3.78 13.87
N VAL A 170 -21.70 -4.29 15.07
CA VAL A 170 -22.46 -5.43 15.63
C VAL A 170 -23.94 -5.06 15.78
N TYR A 171 -24.25 -3.88 16.34
CA TYR A 171 -25.64 -3.45 16.48
C TYR A 171 -26.32 -3.26 15.13
N ALA A 172 -25.67 -2.62 14.17
CA ALA A 172 -26.23 -2.42 12.83
C ALA A 172 -26.50 -3.76 12.11
N ALA A 173 -25.54 -4.71 12.18
CA ALA A 173 -25.71 -6.02 11.57
C ALA A 173 -26.78 -6.86 12.27
N ALA A 174 -26.86 -6.80 13.60
CA ALA A 174 -27.93 -7.45 14.35
C ALA A 174 -29.30 -6.86 14.00
N GLU A 175 -29.42 -5.55 13.80
CA GLU A 175 -30.66 -4.89 13.39
C GLU A 175 -31.15 -5.42 12.04
N GLU A 176 -30.25 -5.48 11.05
CA GLU A 176 -30.55 -6.01 9.71
C GLU A 176 -30.97 -7.49 9.75
N VAL A 177 -30.26 -8.30 10.53
CA VAL A 177 -30.60 -9.72 10.68
C VAL A 177 -31.96 -9.88 11.33
N LEU A 178 -32.22 -9.21 12.46
CA LEU A 178 -33.49 -9.33 13.17
C LEU A 178 -34.68 -8.81 12.35
N ALA A 179 -34.51 -7.74 11.58
CA ALA A 179 -35.53 -7.21 10.67
C ALA A 179 -35.97 -8.24 9.60
N ARG A 180 -35.05 -9.10 9.13
CA ARG A 180 -35.35 -10.15 8.13
C ARG A 180 -36.16 -11.32 8.66
N TYR A 181 -36.23 -11.50 9.99
CA TYR A 181 -36.95 -12.61 10.63
C TYR A 181 -38.14 -12.10 11.47
N ALA A 182 -38.81 -11.06 10.98
CA ALA A 182 -39.92 -10.38 11.66
C ALA A 182 -41.16 -11.26 11.88
N GLU A 183 -41.30 -12.38 11.16
CA GLU A 183 -42.35 -13.37 11.43
C GLU A 183 -42.21 -14.01 12.82
N ASP A 184 -40.97 -14.26 13.25
CA ASP A 184 -40.61 -14.86 14.54
C ASP A 184 -40.20 -13.83 15.59
N ILE A 185 -39.67 -12.67 15.21
CA ILE A 185 -39.33 -11.57 16.14
C ILE A 185 -39.91 -10.27 15.57
N PRO A 186 -41.22 -10.03 15.73
CA PRO A 186 -41.89 -8.88 15.11
C PRO A 186 -41.27 -7.52 15.43
N PHE A 187 -40.67 -7.38 16.61
CA PHE A 187 -39.79 -6.26 16.94
C PHE A 187 -38.68 -6.71 17.88
N ALA A 188 -37.58 -5.97 17.86
CA ALA A 188 -36.50 -6.10 18.82
C ALA A 188 -35.90 -4.73 19.17
N LEU A 189 -35.58 -4.56 20.45
CA LEU A 189 -34.88 -3.39 20.98
C LEU A 189 -33.64 -3.88 21.75
N VAL A 190 -32.50 -3.23 21.59
CA VAL A 190 -31.35 -3.45 22.46
C VAL A 190 -31.02 -2.17 23.23
N TYR A 191 -30.92 -2.31 24.55
CA TYR A 191 -30.41 -1.28 25.43
C TYR A 191 -29.04 -1.69 25.96
N ALA A 192 -28.08 -0.75 25.89
CA ALA A 192 -26.72 -0.93 26.39
C ALA A 192 -26.43 0.11 27.49
N PRO A 193 -25.66 -0.25 28.54
CA PRO A 193 -25.32 0.68 29.61
C PRO A 193 -24.41 1.81 29.08
N GLU A 194 -24.69 3.04 29.50
CA GLU A 194 -23.80 4.19 29.25
C GLU A 194 -22.58 4.18 30.20
N GLU A 195 -21.50 4.87 29.82
CA GLU A 195 -20.25 4.95 30.60
C GLU A 195 -20.44 5.41 32.06
N SER A 196 -21.48 6.21 32.32
CA SER A 196 -21.81 6.70 33.66
C SER A 196 -22.41 5.62 34.58
N GLY A 197 -22.87 4.49 34.01
CA GLY A 197 -23.56 3.40 34.72
C GLY A 197 -24.94 3.77 35.29
N ARG A 198 -25.46 4.98 35.02
CA ARG A 198 -26.73 5.48 35.59
C ARG A 198 -27.94 5.35 34.65
N SER A 199 -27.68 5.07 33.38
CA SER A 199 -28.68 5.00 32.30
C SER A 199 -28.27 3.94 31.29
N GLU A 200 -29.27 3.33 30.65
CA GLU A 200 -29.08 2.49 29.46
C GLU A 200 -29.62 3.22 28.23
N ARG A 201 -28.92 3.15 27.11
CA ARG A 201 -29.30 3.82 25.87
C ARG A 201 -29.81 2.79 24.86
N LEU A 202 -30.85 3.16 24.10
CA LEU A 202 -31.31 2.39 22.95
C LEU A 202 -30.25 2.44 21.84
N VAL A 203 -29.74 1.27 21.46
CA VAL A 203 -28.65 1.13 20.46
C VAL A 203 -29.07 0.31 19.23
N LEU A 204 -30.17 -0.44 19.31
CA LEU A 204 -30.75 -1.20 18.19
C LEU A 204 -32.26 -1.10 18.27
N ARG A 205 -32.93 -0.86 17.13
CA ARG A 205 -34.39 -0.92 17.04
C ARG A 205 -34.82 -1.49 15.70
N THR A 206 -35.68 -2.51 15.74
CA THR A 206 -36.37 -3.03 14.55
C THR A 206 -37.83 -3.30 14.83
N GLY A 207 -38.68 -3.19 13.80
CA GLY A 207 -40.11 -3.51 13.83
C GLY A 207 -41.04 -2.47 14.47
N LEU A 208 -40.53 -1.54 15.28
CA LEU A 208 -41.32 -0.48 15.91
C LEU A 208 -41.04 0.90 15.30
N ASP A 209 -42.09 1.74 15.25
CA ASP A 209 -42.00 3.13 14.82
C ASP A 209 -41.00 3.93 15.69
N PRO A 210 -40.22 4.85 15.10
CA PRO A 210 -39.27 5.64 15.86
C PRO A 210 -39.83 6.47 17.01
N ASN A 211 -41.09 6.88 16.91
CA ASN A 211 -41.81 7.68 17.90
C ASN A 211 -42.65 6.79 18.85
N SER A 212 -42.52 5.47 18.76
CA SER A 212 -43.23 4.55 19.64
C SER A 212 -42.82 4.76 21.09
N PHE A 213 -43.81 4.92 21.97
CA PHE A 213 -43.60 4.97 23.43
C PHE A 213 -43.02 3.68 24.02
N ALA A 214 -42.97 2.60 23.23
CA ALA A 214 -42.34 1.34 23.58
C ALA A 214 -40.83 1.32 23.34
N ALA A 215 -40.26 2.32 22.64
CA ALA A 215 -38.83 2.41 22.32
C ALA A 215 -38.23 3.76 22.78
N PRO A 216 -38.27 4.10 24.08
CA PRO A 216 -37.66 5.33 24.58
C PRO A 216 -36.15 5.35 24.30
N PRO A 217 -35.54 6.51 24.01
CA PRO A 217 -34.12 6.59 23.64
C PRO A 217 -33.17 6.20 24.79
N ALA A 218 -33.61 6.32 26.05
CA ALA A 218 -32.85 5.91 27.22
C ALA A 218 -33.77 5.37 28.32
N LEU A 219 -33.26 4.42 29.10
CA LEU A 219 -33.83 3.91 30.34
C LEU A 219 -33.06 4.54 31.51
N SER A 220 -33.77 5.16 32.45
CA SER A 220 -33.18 5.79 33.65
C SER A 220 -33.72 5.15 34.92
N ALA A 221 -32.95 5.19 36.00
CA ALA A 221 -33.38 4.67 37.30
C ALA A 221 -34.57 5.43 37.93
N ALA A 222 -34.89 6.64 37.45
CA ALA A 222 -35.87 7.54 38.08
C ALA A 222 -37.05 7.96 37.17
N GLY A 223 -37.12 7.49 35.92
CA GLY A 223 -38.13 7.91 34.95
C GLY A 223 -38.90 6.74 34.35
N ILE A 224 -40.21 6.71 34.58
CA ILE A 224 -41.24 5.80 34.04
C ILE A 224 -40.68 4.46 33.56
N ALA A 225 -40.50 3.53 34.50
CA ALA A 225 -40.16 2.15 34.21
C ALA A 225 -41.16 1.56 33.21
N ARG A 226 -40.67 1.07 32.07
CA ARG A 226 -41.50 0.37 31.07
C ARG A 226 -40.95 -1.01 30.74
N TRP A 227 -39.63 -1.13 30.65
CA TRP A 227 -38.96 -2.43 30.49
C TRP A 227 -38.14 -2.76 31.76
N PRO A 228 -38.30 -3.95 32.36
CA PRO A 228 -37.44 -4.38 33.43
C PRO A 228 -36.02 -4.65 32.91
N THR A 229 -35.03 -4.56 33.80
CA THR A 229 -33.63 -4.95 33.57
C THR A 229 -33.31 -6.25 34.32
N PRO A 230 -33.85 -7.40 33.88
CA PRO A 230 -33.74 -8.62 34.64
C PRO A 230 -32.38 -9.30 34.44
N ALA A 231 -31.85 -9.89 35.52
CA ALA A 231 -30.65 -10.74 35.46
C ALA A 231 -30.89 -12.06 34.68
N ALA A 232 -32.15 -12.39 34.37
CA ALA A 232 -32.56 -13.61 33.69
C ALA A 232 -33.69 -13.32 32.69
N VAL A 233 -33.98 -14.29 31.82
CA VAL A 233 -35.07 -14.15 30.85
C VAL A 233 -36.41 -13.93 31.54
N THR A 234 -37.11 -12.86 31.18
CA THR A 234 -38.39 -12.46 31.78
C THR A 234 -39.45 -12.33 30.69
N VAL A 235 -40.65 -12.85 30.95
CA VAL A 235 -41.80 -12.75 30.04
C VAL A 235 -42.78 -11.73 30.59
N LEU A 236 -43.23 -10.80 29.75
CA LEU A 236 -44.17 -9.74 30.07
C LEU A 236 -45.49 -9.97 29.33
N THR A 237 -46.61 -9.84 30.04
CA THR A 237 -47.96 -10.08 29.50
C THR A 237 -49.01 -9.17 30.17
N GLY A 238 -50.17 -8.99 29.54
CA GLY A 238 -51.34 -8.37 30.16
C GLY A 238 -51.07 -6.95 30.69
N GLU A 239 -51.41 -6.71 31.96
CA GLU A 239 -51.28 -5.42 32.66
C GLU A 239 -49.87 -4.79 32.55
N GLN A 240 -48.82 -5.60 32.41
CA GLN A 240 -47.44 -5.10 32.27
C GLN A 240 -47.19 -4.38 30.94
N LEU A 241 -47.98 -4.70 29.90
CA LEU A 241 -47.86 -4.11 28.56
C LEU A 241 -48.90 -3.01 28.31
N GLU A 242 -49.97 -2.92 29.12
CA GLU A 242 -51.02 -1.90 28.95
C GLU A 242 -50.49 -0.45 28.87
N PRO A 243 -49.50 -0.02 29.68
CA PRO A 243 -48.96 1.34 29.60
C PRO A 243 -48.27 1.68 28.26
N LEU A 244 -47.93 0.65 27.47
CA LEU A 244 -47.28 0.79 26.16
C LEU A 244 -48.29 0.95 25.02
N GLY A 245 -49.57 0.70 25.27
CA GLY A 245 -50.61 0.63 24.25
C GLY A 245 -50.50 -0.63 23.38
N ALA A 246 -51.31 -0.70 22.33
CA ALA A 246 -51.31 -1.83 21.40
C ALA A 246 -50.01 -1.83 20.57
N LEU A 247 -49.18 -2.85 20.78
CA LEU A 247 -47.92 -3.02 20.05
C LEU A 247 -48.16 -3.73 18.73
N HIS A 248 -48.21 -2.97 17.64
CA HIS A 248 -48.26 -3.52 16.28
C HIS A 248 -46.86 -3.49 15.67
N ALA A 249 -46.33 -4.68 15.34
CA ALA A 249 -45.03 -4.83 14.69
C ALA A 249 -44.97 -6.12 13.88
N GLY A 250 -44.01 -6.19 12.95
CA GLY A 250 -43.83 -7.32 12.05
C GLY A 250 -44.92 -7.41 10.96
N PRO A 251 -45.00 -8.54 10.25
CA PRO A 251 -45.92 -8.71 9.12
C PRO A 251 -47.36 -9.05 9.55
N TRP A 252 -47.61 -9.15 10.85
CA TRP A 252 -48.88 -9.63 11.39
C TRP A 252 -49.78 -8.44 11.80
N PRO A 253 -51.07 -8.43 11.40
CA PRO A 253 -51.99 -7.35 11.77
C PRO A 253 -52.38 -7.39 13.25
N GLU A 254 -52.31 -8.56 13.89
CA GLU A 254 -52.69 -8.75 15.28
C GLU A 254 -51.70 -8.05 16.24
N PRO A 255 -52.16 -7.39 17.32
CA PRO A 255 -51.26 -6.78 18.28
C PRO A 255 -50.49 -7.84 19.08
N ILE A 256 -49.25 -7.52 19.43
CA ILE A 256 -48.36 -8.35 20.23
C ILE A 256 -48.85 -8.35 21.68
N ARG A 257 -49.04 -9.55 22.24
CA ARG A 257 -49.58 -9.76 23.60
C ARG A 257 -48.54 -10.19 24.62
N GLN A 258 -47.36 -10.62 24.16
CA GLN A 258 -46.29 -11.09 25.01
C GLN A 258 -44.96 -10.51 24.52
N VAL A 259 -44.09 -10.13 25.46
CA VAL A 259 -42.75 -9.62 25.18
C VAL A 259 -41.76 -10.37 26.07
N VAL A 260 -40.58 -10.67 25.54
CA VAL A 260 -39.52 -11.35 26.29
C VAL A 260 -38.32 -10.43 26.41
N VAL A 261 -37.85 -10.25 27.64
CA VAL A 261 -36.61 -9.51 27.93
C VAL A 261 -35.51 -10.52 28.21
N VAL A 262 -34.41 -10.43 27.45
CA VAL A 262 -33.28 -11.36 27.45
C VAL A 262 -31.99 -10.59 27.75
N PRO A 263 -31.20 -10.97 28.78
CA PRO A 263 -29.90 -10.36 29.01
C PRO A 263 -28.92 -10.70 27.88
N LEU A 264 -28.14 -9.70 27.46
CA LEU A 264 -27.07 -9.87 26.46
C LEU A 264 -25.76 -10.21 27.16
N ALA A 265 -25.56 -11.49 27.45
CA ALA A 265 -24.34 -11.99 28.07
C ALA A 265 -23.74 -13.12 27.24
N ALA A 266 -22.41 -13.11 27.09
CA ALA A 266 -21.67 -14.32 26.75
C ALA A 266 -21.62 -15.24 27.99
N ALA A 267 -21.44 -16.55 27.79
CA ALA A 267 -21.42 -17.50 28.88
C ALA A 267 -20.31 -17.15 29.90
N GLY A 268 -20.70 -16.76 31.11
CA GLY A 268 -19.78 -16.41 32.21
C GLY A 268 -19.47 -14.91 32.36
N ASP A 269 -19.90 -14.06 31.43
CA ASP A 269 -19.67 -12.62 31.47
C ASP A 269 -20.87 -11.86 32.07
N PRO A 270 -20.65 -10.68 32.67
CA PRO A 270 -21.75 -9.80 33.08
C PRO A 270 -22.56 -9.35 31.85
N PRO A 271 -23.88 -9.11 32.01
CA PRO A 271 -24.72 -8.66 30.91
C PRO A 271 -24.23 -7.31 30.37
N LEU A 272 -24.04 -7.25 29.06
CA LEU A 272 -23.62 -6.07 28.30
C LEU A 272 -24.80 -5.18 27.91
N GLY A 273 -26.01 -5.54 28.34
CA GLY A 273 -27.26 -4.90 27.98
C GLY A 273 -28.42 -5.91 27.99
N HIS A 274 -29.56 -5.49 27.44
CA HIS A 274 -30.76 -6.31 27.37
C HIS A 274 -31.40 -6.22 25.97
N LEU A 275 -31.88 -7.35 25.48
CA LEU A 275 -32.73 -7.48 24.29
C LEU A 275 -34.18 -7.57 24.74
N ILE A 276 -35.04 -6.72 24.19
CA ILE A 276 -36.48 -6.78 24.36
C ILE A 276 -37.07 -7.24 23.03
N ALA A 277 -37.68 -8.43 23.00
CA ALA A 277 -38.18 -9.06 21.80
C ALA A 277 -39.70 -9.28 21.88
N GLY A 278 -40.43 -8.83 20.87
CA GLY A 278 -41.85 -9.13 20.71
C GLY A 278 -42.06 -10.61 20.39
N VAL A 279 -43.08 -11.23 20.98
CA VAL A 279 -43.51 -12.59 20.63
C VAL A 279 -44.52 -12.51 19.49
N SER A 280 -44.33 -13.33 18.46
CA SER A 280 -45.23 -13.43 17.32
C SER A 280 -46.67 -13.73 17.79
N PRO A 281 -47.67 -12.91 17.42
CA PRO A 281 -49.06 -13.12 17.82
C PRO A 281 -49.66 -14.39 17.19
N ARG A 282 -49.01 -14.96 16.17
CA ARG A 282 -49.44 -16.17 15.46
C ARG A 282 -48.76 -17.45 15.93
N ARG A 283 -47.90 -17.37 16.95
CA ARG A 283 -47.22 -18.54 17.55
C ARG A 283 -47.39 -18.52 19.06
N ARG A 284 -47.59 -19.70 19.65
CA ARG A 284 -47.56 -19.86 21.09
C ARG A 284 -46.12 -19.70 21.60
N LEU A 285 -45.95 -18.98 22.70
CA LEU A 285 -44.69 -18.98 23.45
C LEU A 285 -44.53 -20.32 24.20
N ASP A 286 -43.73 -21.22 23.65
CA ASP A 286 -43.33 -22.49 24.24
C ASP A 286 -41.84 -22.50 24.63
N GLY A 287 -41.33 -23.64 25.13
CA GLY A 287 -39.93 -23.79 25.53
C GLY A 287 -38.97 -23.53 24.36
N ASP A 288 -39.25 -24.12 23.19
CA ASP A 288 -38.41 -23.99 22.00
C ASP A 288 -38.31 -22.52 21.53
N TYR A 289 -39.41 -21.75 21.64
CA TYR A 289 -39.40 -20.33 21.32
C TYR A 289 -38.62 -19.50 22.34
N LEU A 290 -38.77 -19.78 23.64
CA LEU A 290 -37.97 -19.11 24.68
C LEU A 290 -36.48 -19.41 24.52
N ASP A 291 -36.10 -20.65 24.20
CA ASP A 291 -34.72 -21.04 23.98
C ASP A 291 -34.14 -20.42 22.71
N PHE A 292 -34.95 -20.27 21.64
CA PHE A 292 -34.58 -19.49 20.47
C PHE A 292 -34.23 -18.03 20.84
N LEU A 293 -35.09 -17.34 21.60
CA LEU A 293 -34.84 -15.94 21.99
C LEU A 293 -33.63 -15.81 22.93
N ARG A 294 -33.39 -16.80 23.80
CA ARG A 294 -32.15 -16.89 24.61
C ARG A 294 -30.91 -16.99 23.74
N MET A 295 -30.93 -17.86 22.74
CA MET A 295 -29.81 -18.04 21.82
C MET A 295 -29.56 -16.78 20.98
N VAL A 296 -30.60 -16.05 20.59
CA VAL A 296 -30.48 -14.74 19.92
C VAL A 296 -29.73 -13.76 20.82
N GLY A 297 -30.15 -13.61 22.09
CA GLY A 297 -29.47 -12.75 23.06
C GLY A 297 -28.01 -13.14 23.29
N ALA A 298 -27.72 -14.44 23.45
CA ALA A 298 -26.36 -14.96 23.62
C ALA A 298 -25.49 -14.71 22.38
N SER A 299 -26.05 -14.84 21.17
CA SER A 299 -25.32 -14.61 19.91
C SER A 299 -24.92 -13.15 19.74
N ILE A 300 -25.84 -12.23 20.04
CA ILE A 300 -25.58 -10.79 20.03
C ILE A 300 -24.57 -10.42 21.13
N GLY A 301 -24.73 -10.92 22.35
CA GLY A 301 -23.80 -10.68 23.46
C GLY A 301 -22.38 -11.15 23.16
N SER A 302 -22.25 -12.34 22.55
CA SER A 302 -20.96 -12.88 22.10
C SER A 302 -20.32 -12.00 21.01
N ALA A 303 -21.10 -11.52 20.03
CA ALA A 303 -20.62 -10.62 18.99
C ALA A 303 -20.10 -9.29 19.56
N ILE A 304 -20.82 -8.68 20.52
CA ILE A 304 -20.39 -7.45 21.20
C ILE A 304 -19.07 -7.69 21.95
N SER A 305 -18.97 -8.80 22.68
CA SER A 305 -17.78 -9.15 23.46
C SER A 305 -16.53 -9.31 22.58
N ASN A 306 -16.70 -9.97 21.43
CA ASN A 306 -15.61 -10.15 20.46
C ASN A 306 -15.19 -8.83 19.80
N ALA A 307 -16.16 -7.97 19.43
CA ALA A 307 -15.86 -6.66 18.85
C ALA A 307 -15.10 -5.76 19.85
N ARG A 308 -15.53 -5.71 21.12
CA ARG A 308 -14.80 -4.98 22.18
C ARG A 308 -13.35 -5.45 22.31
N ARG A 309 -13.13 -6.77 22.36
CA ARG A 309 -11.79 -7.36 22.45
C ARG A 309 -10.92 -6.98 21.25
N SER A 310 -11.48 -7.01 20.04
CA SER A 310 -10.76 -6.64 18.82
C SER A 310 -10.40 -5.15 18.77
N GLU A 311 -11.30 -4.25 19.20
CA GLU A 311 -11.02 -2.82 19.28
C GLU A 311 -9.89 -2.52 20.29
N ASP A 312 -9.94 -3.15 21.46
CA ASP A 312 -8.92 -2.96 22.51
C ASP A 312 -7.55 -3.46 22.07
N GLU A 313 -7.49 -4.59 21.37
CA GLU A 313 -6.26 -5.11 20.77
C GLU A 313 -5.71 -4.16 19.71
N HIS A 314 -6.57 -3.62 18.84
CA HIS A 314 -6.18 -2.65 17.82
C HIS A 314 -5.60 -1.37 18.44
N LYS A 315 -6.29 -0.78 19.42
CA LYS A 315 -5.81 0.41 20.16
C LYS A 315 -4.46 0.15 20.83
N ARG A 316 -4.24 -1.06 21.36
CA ARG A 316 -2.97 -1.43 22.01
C ARG A 316 -1.81 -1.53 21.01
N LEU A 317 -2.05 -2.09 19.83
CA LEU A 317 -1.07 -2.14 18.76
C LEU A 317 -0.71 -0.75 18.23
N GLU A 318 -1.72 0.12 18.05
CA GLU A 318 -1.50 1.51 17.64
C GLU A 318 -0.66 2.29 18.66
N MET A 319 -0.95 2.13 19.96
CA MET A 319 -0.18 2.77 21.04
C MET A 319 1.28 2.32 21.03
N LEU A 320 1.54 1.02 20.86
CA LEU A 320 2.91 0.49 20.74
C LEU A 320 3.64 1.07 19.52
N ALA A 321 2.97 1.11 18.37
CA ALA A 321 3.54 1.68 17.14
C ALA A 321 3.76 3.20 17.24
N ALA A 322 2.93 3.92 17.99
CA ALA A 322 3.11 5.35 18.27
C ALA A 322 4.31 5.57 19.20
N LEU A 323 4.47 4.75 20.23
CA LEU A 323 5.59 4.82 21.17
C LEU A 323 6.93 4.56 20.46
N ASP A 324 6.99 3.55 19.58
CA ASP A 324 8.21 3.23 18.84
C ASP A 324 8.61 4.34 17.86
N ARG A 325 7.63 4.94 17.17
CA ARG A 325 7.84 6.14 16.34
C ARG A 325 8.33 7.34 17.15
N ALA A 326 7.75 7.56 18.34
CA ALA A 326 8.16 8.65 19.22
C ALA A 326 9.60 8.46 19.74
N LYS A 327 9.95 7.24 20.17
CA LYS A 327 11.33 6.88 20.59
C LYS A 327 12.33 7.19 19.48
N THR A 328 12.00 6.79 18.25
CA THR A 328 12.81 7.07 17.06
C THR A 328 13.01 8.55 16.78
N ALA A 329 11.92 9.33 16.78
CA ALA A 329 11.97 10.75 16.49
C ALA A 329 12.79 11.49 17.55
N PHE A 330 12.65 11.11 18.83
CA PHE A 330 13.42 11.65 19.93
C PHE A 330 14.93 11.51 19.70
N PHE A 331 15.43 10.31 19.40
CA PHE A 331 16.87 10.11 19.18
C PHE A 331 17.38 10.83 17.92
N SER A 332 16.57 10.92 16.86
CA SER A 332 16.96 11.68 15.66
C SER A 332 17.04 13.19 15.92
N ASN A 333 16.17 13.75 16.75
CA ASN A 333 16.17 15.19 17.04
C ASN A 333 17.32 15.56 17.98
N VAL A 334 17.55 14.74 19.02
CA VAL A 334 18.67 14.92 19.96
C VAL A 334 20.03 14.90 19.23
N SER A 335 20.17 14.06 18.20
CA SER A 335 21.34 14.07 17.30
C SER A 335 21.64 15.45 16.72
N HIS A 336 20.60 16.13 16.28
CA HIS A 336 20.69 17.41 15.58
C HIS A 336 21.07 18.51 16.57
N GLU A 337 20.40 18.54 17.72
CA GLU A 337 20.65 19.51 18.78
C GLU A 337 22.07 19.45 19.34
N PHE A 338 22.73 18.27 19.32
CA PHE A 338 24.12 18.16 19.75
C PHE A 338 25.16 18.46 18.66
N ARG A 339 24.90 18.17 17.38
CA ARG A 339 25.89 18.36 16.31
C ARG A 339 26.12 19.82 15.92
N THR A 340 25.08 20.64 15.94
CA THR A 340 25.17 22.07 15.63
C THR A 340 26.09 22.84 16.59
N PRO A 341 25.92 22.78 17.93
CA PRO A 341 26.83 23.47 18.84
C PRO A 341 28.26 22.92 18.75
N LEU A 342 28.45 21.61 18.50
CA LEU A 342 29.79 21.05 18.32
C LEU A 342 30.50 21.58 17.08
N THR A 343 29.77 21.79 15.98
CA THR A 343 30.32 22.42 14.76
C THR A 343 30.77 23.86 15.05
N LEU A 344 29.95 24.60 15.80
CA LEU A 344 30.19 25.99 16.19
C LEU A 344 31.30 26.16 17.22
N ILE A 345 31.65 25.11 17.97
CA ILE A 345 32.81 25.12 18.87
C ILE A 345 34.06 24.68 18.13
N LEU A 346 33.99 23.60 17.35
CA LEU A 346 35.16 22.96 16.76
C LEU A 346 35.83 23.83 15.69
N GLY A 347 35.02 24.43 14.80
CA GLY A 347 35.53 25.25 13.70
C GLY A 347 36.33 26.49 14.15
N PRO A 348 35.76 27.37 15.00
CA PRO A 348 36.50 28.52 15.54
C PRO A 348 37.72 28.13 16.37
N LEU A 349 37.68 26.99 17.05
CA LEU A 349 38.76 26.52 17.89
C LEU A 349 39.95 25.99 17.08
N GLU A 350 39.70 25.32 15.94
CA GLU A 350 40.74 24.98 14.96
C GLU A 350 41.37 26.23 14.33
N GLU A 351 40.56 27.25 14.06
CA GLU A 351 41.03 28.52 13.50
C GLU A 351 41.90 29.30 14.50
N ALA A 352 41.49 29.31 15.78
CA ALA A 352 42.25 29.91 16.87
C ALA A 352 43.58 29.17 17.12
N LEU A 353 43.57 27.83 17.11
CA LEU A 353 44.78 27.02 17.22
C LEU A 353 45.79 27.30 16.11
N LYS A 354 45.32 27.47 14.87
CA LYS A 354 46.20 27.80 13.73
C LYS A 354 46.80 29.20 13.81
N ARG A 355 46.17 30.14 14.54
CA ARG A 355 46.66 31.51 14.73
C ARG A 355 47.55 31.65 15.97
N ALA A 356 47.34 30.81 16.99
CA ALA A 356 48.09 30.86 18.24
C ALA A 356 49.51 30.32 18.06
N ASN A 357 50.48 30.93 18.77
CA ASN A 357 51.85 30.43 18.80
C ASN A 357 51.90 29.05 19.50
N PRO A 358 52.47 27.99 18.89
CA PRO A 358 52.51 26.63 19.45
C PRO A 358 53.06 26.53 20.89
N GLU A 359 54.00 27.40 21.28
CA GLU A 359 54.62 27.41 22.61
C GLU A 359 53.83 28.26 23.64
N SER A 360 52.75 28.91 23.24
CA SER A 360 51.96 29.77 24.11
C SER A 360 51.03 28.97 25.03
N ARG A 361 50.80 29.50 26.23
CA ARG A 361 49.79 28.99 27.16
C ARG A 361 48.38 29.00 26.53
N GLU A 362 48.09 29.98 25.67
CA GLU A 362 46.85 30.07 24.91
C GLU A 362 46.67 28.87 23.95
N HIS A 363 47.72 28.50 23.21
CA HIS A 363 47.68 27.32 22.34
C HIS A 363 47.45 26.02 23.15
N ALA A 364 48.06 25.89 24.33
CA ALA A 364 47.84 24.76 25.22
C ALA A 364 46.38 24.68 25.73
N GLU A 365 45.80 25.81 26.15
CA GLU A 365 44.41 25.91 26.62
C GLU A 365 43.39 25.65 25.49
N LEU A 366 43.62 26.22 24.29
CA LEU A 366 42.81 25.95 23.10
C LEU A 366 42.92 24.48 22.65
N SER A 367 44.10 23.86 22.80
CA SER A 367 44.33 22.45 22.47
C SER A 367 43.56 21.53 23.43
N ILE A 368 43.45 21.90 24.71
CA ILE A 368 42.61 21.18 25.69
C ILE A 368 41.13 21.28 25.31
N ALA A 369 40.64 22.49 25.00
CA ALA A 369 39.27 22.68 24.58
C ALA A 369 38.95 21.88 23.31
N HIS A 370 39.85 21.90 22.31
CA HIS A 370 39.66 21.21 21.02
C HIS A 370 39.55 19.71 21.21
N ARG A 371 40.43 19.15 22.05
CA ARG A 371 40.39 17.73 22.44
C ARG A 371 39.08 17.34 23.10
N ASN A 372 38.55 18.17 24.02
CA ASN A 372 37.29 17.89 24.70
C ASN A 372 36.07 17.97 23.76
N THR A 373 36.06 18.93 22.82
CA THR A 373 35.01 19.05 21.81
C THR A 373 35.00 17.87 20.84
N LEU A 374 36.16 17.41 20.37
CA LEU A 374 36.28 16.20 19.54
C LEU A 374 35.78 14.96 20.28
N ARG A 375 36.04 14.85 21.58
CA ARG A 375 35.57 13.74 22.41
C ARG A 375 34.06 13.74 22.57
N LEU A 376 33.46 14.90 22.83
CA LEU A 376 32.00 15.07 22.87
C LEU A 376 31.35 14.66 21.54
N LEU A 377 31.95 15.06 20.42
CA LEU A 377 31.51 14.65 19.09
C LEU A 377 31.55 13.14 18.91
N LYS A 378 32.63 12.48 19.34
CA LYS A 378 32.75 11.01 19.30
C LYS A 378 31.64 10.35 20.13
N LEU A 379 31.39 10.82 21.35
CA LEU A 379 30.33 10.30 22.23
C LEU A 379 28.94 10.41 21.59
N VAL A 380 28.61 11.58 21.07
CA VAL A 380 27.36 11.83 20.36
C VAL A 380 27.24 10.89 19.17
N ASN A 381 28.27 10.77 18.34
CA ASN A 381 28.24 9.88 17.17
C ASN A 381 28.10 8.40 17.55
N THR A 382 28.78 7.93 18.60
CA THR A 382 28.66 6.55 19.09
C THR A 382 27.26 6.25 19.64
N LEU A 383 26.66 7.18 20.39
CA LEU A 383 25.28 7.04 20.90
C LEU A 383 24.27 6.93 19.74
N LEU A 384 24.50 7.69 18.67
CA LEU A 384 23.64 7.71 17.50
C LEU A 384 23.78 6.47 16.63
N ASP A 385 25.01 6.03 16.37
CA ASP A 385 25.28 4.76 15.69
C ASP A 385 24.56 3.62 16.43
N PHE A 386 24.63 3.62 17.76
CA PHE A 386 23.93 2.65 18.60
C PHE A 386 22.39 2.73 18.47
N SER A 387 21.80 3.92 18.56
CA SER A 387 20.35 4.11 18.39
C SER A 387 19.86 3.62 17.02
N ARG A 388 20.67 3.77 15.97
CA ARG A 388 20.36 3.30 14.61
C ARG A 388 20.43 1.78 14.50
N VAL A 389 21.40 1.13 15.17
CA VAL A 389 21.50 -0.32 15.25
C VAL A 389 20.26 -0.91 15.93
N GLU A 390 19.87 -0.38 17.09
CA GLU A 390 18.72 -0.89 17.86
C GLU A 390 17.40 -0.74 17.11
N ALA A 391 17.26 0.33 16.32
CA ALA A 391 16.10 0.56 15.47
C ALA A 391 16.10 -0.29 14.17
N GLY A 392 17.10 -1.17 13.96
CA GLY A 392 17.24 -1.97 12.74
C GLY A 392 17.51 -1.14 11.47
N ARG A 393 17.94 0.12 11.63
CA ARG A 393 18.11 1.09 10.52
C ARG A 393 19.51 1.13 9.92
N ILE A 394 20.45 0.37 10.48
CA ILE A 394 21.75 0.18 9.83
C ILE A 394 21.57 -0.82 8.68
N GLN A 395 21.76 -0.32 7.46
CA GLN A 395 21.81 -1.14 6.26
C GLN A 395 23.28 -1.42 5.96
N ALA A 396 23.74 -2.63 6.29
CA ALA A 396 25.08 -3.08 5.94
C ALA A 396 25.15 -3.36 4.43
N VAL A 397 26.26 -2.98 3.81
CA VAL A 397 26.57 -3.31 2.40
C VAL A 397 27.77 -4.25 2.41
N TYR A 398 27.56 -5.50 2.01
CA TYR A 398 28.58 -6.53 2.09
C TYR A 398 29.32 -6.68 0.77
N GLU A 399 30.64 -6.54 0.83
CA GLU A 399 31.52 -6.56 -0.33
C GLU A 399 32.59 -7.64 -0.15
N PRO A 400 32.93 -8.40 -1.21
CA PRO A 400 34.05 -9.33 -1.16
C PRO A 400 35.35 -8.55 -0.92
N THR A 401 35.94 -8.73 0.25
CA THR A 401 37.08 -7.95 0.72
C THR A 401 38.26 -8.86 1.04
N ASP A 402 39.46 -8.44 0.66
CA ASP A 402 40.70 -9.01 1.22
C ASP A 402 40.81 -8.57 2.68
N LEU A 403 40.22 -9.38 3.56
CA LEU A 403 40.08 -9.03 4.97
C LEU A 403 41.42 -9.04 5.70
N ALA A 404 42.38 -9.87 5.25
CA ALA A 404 43.73 -9.92 5.80
C ALA A 404 44.48 -8.62 5.52
N ALA A 405 44.49 -8.16 4.27
CA ALA A 405 45.11 -6.91 3.89
C ALA A 405 44.48 -5.71 4.62
N LEU A 406 43.14 -5.61 4.60
CA LEU A 406 42.43 -4.52 5.27
C LEU A 406 42.72 -4.47 6.78
N THR A 407 42.72 -5.62 7.46
CA THR A 407 42.99 -5.69 8.90
C THR A 407 44.45 -5.33 9.21
N ALA A 408 45.40 -5.80 8.40
CA ALA A 408 46.81 -5.47 8.55
C ALA A 408 47.09 -3.97 8.36
N ASP A 409 46.44 -3.34 7.39
CA ASP A 409 46.54 -1.90 7.14
C ASP A 409 46.00 -1.09 8.34
N LEU A 410 44.82 -1.46 8.84
CA LEU A 410 44.21 -0.81 10.00
C LEU A 410 45.06 -0.95 11.26
N ALA A 411 45.59 -2.14 11.52
CA ALA A 411 46.45 -2.41 12.66
C ALA A 411 47.79 -1.66 12.55
N SER A 412 48.36 -1.54 11.34
CA SER A 412 49.63 -0.84 11.12
C SER A 412 49.57 0.64 11.49
N ASN A 413 48.38 1.26 11.46
CA ASN A 413 48.20 2.64 11.91
C ASN A 413 48.56 2.83 13.40
N PHE A 414 48.47 1.78 14.24
CA PHE A 414 48.83 1.83 15.65
C PHE A 414 50.33 1.60 15.92
N ARG A 415 51.14 1.28 14.91
CA ARG A 415 52.57 0.94 15.07
C ARG A 415 53.34 2.07 15.75
N SER A 416 53.24 3.29 15.22
CA SER A 416 53.92 4.46 15.79
C SER A 416 53.47 4.76 17.22
N ALA A 417 52.18 4.53 17.54
CA ALA A 417 51.67 4.73 18.88
C ALA A 417 52.19 3.69 19.88
N CYS A 418 52.26 2.42 19.48
CA CYS A 418 52.82 1.35 20.29
C CYS A 418 54.33 1.55 20.53
N GLU A 419 55.09 1.91 19.49
CA GLU A 419 56.53 2.18 19.60
C GLU A 419 56.83 3.32 20.57
N ARG A 420 56.11 4.44 20.46
CA ARG A 420 56.21 5.56 21.42
C ARG A 420 55.80 5.18 22.84
N ALA A 421 54.95 4.17 22.98
CA ALA A 421 54.50 3.62 24.26
C ALA A 421 55.44 2.57 24.87
N GLY A 422 56.50 2.17 24.16
CA GLY A 422 57.35 1.05 24.56
C GLY A 422 56.67 -0.32 24.44
N LEU A 423 55.61 -0.44 23.63
CA LEU A 423 54.87 -1.68 23.39
C LEU A 423 55.28 -2.31 22.05
N ALA A 424 55.41 -3.63 22.01
CA ALA A 424 55.56 -4.35 20.74
C ALA A 424 54.19 -4.56 20.08
N LEU A 425 54.08 -4.24 18.78
CA LEU A 425 52.89 -4.53 17.97
C LEU A 425 53.21 -5.63 16.96
N ARG A 426 52.59 -6.81 17.14
CA ARG A 426 52.73 -7.95 16.24
C ARG A 426 51.47 -8.12 15.39
N ILE A 427 51.63 -8.16 14.08
CA ILE A 427 50.53 -8.32 13.11
C ILE A 427 50.76 -9.63 12.36
N ASP A 428 49.88 -10.61 12.56
CA ASP A 428 49.89 -11.94 11.93
C ASP A 428 48.57 -12.15 11.15
N CYS A 429 48.49 -11.56 9.97
CA CYS A 429 47.32 -11.65 9.08
C CYS A 429 47.71 -12.35 7.77
N PRO A 430 47.90 -13.68 7.76
CA PRO A 430 48.19 -14.41 6.53
C PRO A 430 47.05 -14.25 5.50
N PRO A 431 47.35 -14.33 4.19
CA PRO A 431 46.33 -14.30 3.15
C PRO A 431 45.26 -15.36 3.36
N LEU A 432 43.99 -14.96 3.25
CA LEU A 432 42.85 -15.88 3.38
C LEU A 432 42.61 -16.61 2.04
N PRO A 433 42.04 -17.83 2.08
CA PRO A 433 41.81 -18.63 0.87
C PRO A 433 40.80 -18.03 -0.11
N GLU A 434 39.89 -17.17 0.37
CA GLU A 434 38.88 -16.48 -0.42
C GLU A 434 38.53 -15.11 0.18
N PRO A 435 38.02 -14.15 -0.62
CA PRO A 435 37.51 -12.88 -0.12
C PRO A 435 36.31 -13.09 0.82
N VAL A 436 36.26 -12.30 1.89
CA VAL A 436 35.18 -12.38 2.90
C VAL A 436 34.17 -11.26 2.63
N TYR A 437 32.89 -11.59 2.67
CA TYR A 437 31.82 -10.62 2.50
C TYR A 437 31.62 -9.82 3.79
N VAL A 438 32.15 -8.61 3.84
CA VAL A 438 32.02 -7.72 4.99
C VAL A 438 31.60 -6.33 4.55
N ASP A 439 30.97 -5.59 5.46
CA ASP A 439 30.91 -4.15 5.35
C ASP A 439 32.24 -3.57 5.86
N ARG A 440 33.05 -3.04 4.94
CA ARG A 440 34.39 -2.50 5.25
C ARG A 440 34.40 -1.44 6.36
N ASP A 441 33.39 -0.57 6.43
CA ASP A 441 33.29 0.49 7.44
C ASP A 441 32.97 -0.09 8.82
N MET A 442 32.09 -1.10 8.87
CA MET A 442 31.79 -1.81 10.11
C MET A 442 32.99 -2.61 10.59
N TRP A 443 33.68 -3.28 9.67
CA TRP A 443 34.90 -4.03 9.98
C TRP A 443 36.00 -3.12 10.53
N GLU A 444 36.19 -1.95 9.92
CA GLU A 444 37.09 -0.92 10.43
C GLU A 444 36.73 -0.53 11.88
N LYS A 445 35.46 -0.25 12.17
CA LYS A 445 35.00 0.05 13.53
C LYS A 445 35.28 -1.10 14.50
N ILE A 446 35.11 -2.36 14.09
CA ILE A 446 35.41 -3.53 14.91
C ILE A 446 36.89 -3.56 15.29
N VAL A 447 37.77 -3.50 14.28
CA VAL A 447 39.22 -3.59 14.47
C VAL A 447 39.76 -2.42 15.30
N LEU A 448 39.38 -1.18 14.97
CA LEU A 448 39.87 0.02 15.66
C LEU A 448 39.42 0.10 17.12
N ASN A 449 38.18 -0.33 17.45
CA ASN A 449 37.72 -0.34 18.84
C ASN A 449 38.46 -1.38 19.70
N LEU A 450 38.70 -2.58 19.15
CA LEU A 450 39.44 -3.63 19.87
C LEU A 450 40.90 -3.24 20.09
N LEU A 451 41.56 -2.70 19.06
CA LEU A 451 42.95 -2.21 19.15
C LEU A 451 43.11 -1.03 20.10
N SER A 452 42.18 -0.07 20.06
CA SER A 452 42.19 1.08 20.97
C SER A 452 42.05 0.62 22.42
N ASN A 453 41.19 -0.38 22.70
CA ASN A 453 41.08 -0.98 24.03
C ASN A 453 42.38 -1.70 24.44
N ALA A 454 42.93 -2.55 23.59
CA ALA A 454 44.19 -3.25 23.84
C ALA A 454 45.33 -2.27 24.20
N PHE A 455 45.47 -1.19 23.42
CA PHE A 455 46.45 -0.13 23.68
C PHE A 455 46.20 0.61 24.99
N LYS A 456 44.93 0.92 25.31
CA LYS A 456 44.56 1.66 26.51
C LYS A 456 44.89 0.92 27.82
N PHE A 457 44.74 -0.40 27.82
CA PHE A 457 44.87 -1.24 29.01
C PHE A 457 46.21 -1.97 29.12
N THR A 458 47.10 -1.77 28.15
CA THR A 458 48.47 -2.34 28.13
C THR A 458 49.50 -1.24 28.37
N PHE A 459 50.32 -1.43 29.39
CA PHE A 459 51.35 -0.47 29.79
C PHE A 459 52.74 -0.91 29.35
N GLU A 460 53.03 -2.20 29.48
CA GLU A 460 54.28 -2.85 29.11
C GLU A 460 53.94 -4.18 28.41
N GLY A 461 54.83 -4.66 27.53
CA GLY A 461 54.65 -5.91 26.80
C GLY A 461 54.20 -5.71 25.36
N GLU A 462 53.21 -6.48 24.90
CA GLU A 462 52.84 -6.56 23.49
C GLU A 462 51.34 -6.60 23.22
N ILE A 463 50.98 -6.16 22.01
CA ILE A 463 49.66 -6.30 21.42
C ILE A 463 49.82 -7.12 20.15
N GLU A 464 49.06 -8.20 20.05
CA GLU A 464 49.04 -9.10 18.90
C GLU A 464 47.69 -8.99 18.19
N VAL A 465 47.72 -8.72 16.88
CA VAL A 465 46.57 -8.80 15.98
C VAL A 465 46.77 -9.98 15.06
N ARG A 466 45.86 -10.94 15.11
CA ARG A 466 45.90 -12.14 14.29
C ARG A 466 44.60 -12.31 13.51
N LEU A 467 44.68 -12.64 12.23
CA LEU A 467 43.52 -13.00 11.42
C LEU A 467 43.76 -14.34 10.74
N GLU A 468 42.94 -15.34 11.02
CA GLU A 468 43.10 -16.69 10.44
C GLU A 468 41.76 -17.27 9.99
N ALA A 469 41.81 -18.09 8.93
CA ALA A 469 40.66 -18.92 8.55
C ALA A 469 40.64 -20.18 9.43
N LYS A 470 39.51 -20.43 10.10
CA LYS A 470 39.25 -21.65 10.89
C LYS A 470 37.92 -22.25 10.45
N ASP A 471 37.98 -23.48 9.95
CA ASP A 471 36.84 -24.22 9.44
C ASP A 471 36.03 -23.37 8.44
N ASP A 472 34.78 -23.05 8.76
CA ASP A 472 33.90 -22.23 7.93
C ASP A 472 33.81 -20.75 8.34
N THR A 473 34.75 -20.30 9.16
CA THR A 473 34.78 -18.93 9.69
C THR A 473 36.14 -18.28 9.54
N VAL A 474 36.16 -16.96 9.60
CA VAL A 474 37.37 -16.14 9.73
C VAL A 474 37.39 -15.55 11.12
N VAL A 475 38.51 -15.72 11.82
CA VAL A 475 38.66 -15.35 13.23
C VAL A 475 39.69 -14.24 13.35
N LEU A 476 39.25 -13.05 13.75
CA LEU A 476 40.09 -11.94 14.21
C LEU A 476 40.34 -12.10 15.70
N THR A 477 41.61 -12.18 16.09
CA THR A 477 42.06 -12.22 17.48
C THR A 477 42.86 -10.96 17.77
N VAL A 478 42.46 -10.18 18.77
CA VAL A 478 43.24 -9.07 19.32
C VAL A 478 43.60 -9.44 20.75
N ARG A 479 44.89 -9.71 20.97
CA ARG A 479 45.44 -10.10 22.27
C ARG A 479 46.35 -9.00 22.80
N ASP A 480 46.24 -8.73 24.08
CA ASP A 480 47.08 -7.79 24.81
C ASP A 480 47.64 -8.42 26.08
N THR A 481 48.80 -7.95 26.52
CA THR A 481 49.44 -8.35 27.80
C THR A 481 49.14 -7.35 28.92
N GLY A 482 47.99 -6.68 28.85
CA GLY A 482 47.62 -5.61 29.76
C GLY A 482 47.15 -6.10 31.13
N VAL A 483 46.42 -5.24 31.82
CA VAL A 483 46.00 -5.48 33.22
C VAL A 483 45.04 -6.67 33.41
N GLY A 484 44.43 -7.17 32.32
CA GLY A 484 43.45 -8.25 32.35
C GLY A 484 42.15 -7.88 33.10
N ILE A 485 41.08 -8.62 32.85
CA ILE A 485 39.72 -8.37 33.31
C ILE A 485 39.33 -9.46 34.33
N PRO A 486 38.78 -9.09 35.50
CA PRO A 486 38.28 -10.05 36.48
C PRO A 486 37.17 -10.95 35.92
N ALA A 487 37.14 -12.22 36.33
CA ALA A 487 36.17 -13.20 35.82
C ALA A 487 34.70 -12.82 36.07
N GLU A 488 34.43 -12.08 37.16
CA GLU A 488 33.10 -11.56 37.51
C GLU A 488 32.61 -10.43 36.60
N GLU A 489 33.53 -9.75 35.91
CA GLU A 489 33.27 -8.62 35.01
C GLU A 489 33.05 -9.07 33.56
N LEU A 490 33.60 -10.23 33.15
CA LEU A 490 33.50 -10.77 31.79
C LEU A 490 32.05 -10.90 31.26
N PRO A 491 31.05 -11.36 32.04
CA PRO A 491 29.68 -11.49 31.55
C PRO A 491 29.02 -10.16 31.19
N LYS A 492 29.42 -9.07 31.86
CA LYS A 492 28.84 -7.73 31.71
C LYS A 492 29.63 -6.83 30.75
N LEU A 493 30.75 -7.32 30.23
CA LEU A 493 31.67 -6.56 29.39
C LEU A 493 31.02 -5.95 28.14
N PHE A 494 29.98 -6.61 27.62
CA PHE A 494 29.23 -6.17 26.45
C PHE A 494 27.92 -5.43 26.81
N ASP A 495 27.64 -5.24 28.11
CA ASP A 495 26.48 -4.49 28.58
C ASP A 495 26.66 -2.99 28.30
N ARG A 496 25.53 -2.32 28.10
CA ARG A 496 25.50 -0.91 27.70
C ARG A 496 25.96 -0.02 28.84
N PHE A 497 26.84 0.93 28.55
CA PHE A 497 27.40 1.89 29.51
C PHE A 497 28.16 1.24 30.67
N TYR A 498 28.46 -0.07 30.56
CA TYR A 498 29.14 -0.80 31.60
C TYR A 498 30.64 -0.48 31.61
N ARG A 499 31.19 -0.30 32.81
CA ARG A 499 32.60 0.01 33.04
C ARG A 499 33.05 -0.67 34.32
N ILE A 500 34.29 -1.12 34.33
CA ILE A 500 34.93 -1.74 35.50
C ILE A 500 35.55 -0.61 36.34
N ASP A 501 35.07 -0.44 37.57
CA ASP A 501 35.56 0.58 38.50
C ASP A 501 36.88 0.14 39.17
N GLY A 502 37.83 1.07 39.31
CA GLY A 502 39.10 0.84 40.04
C GLY A 502 40.21 0.10 39.27
N GLN A 503 40.01 -0.25 38.01
CA GLN A 503 41.03 -0.92 37.18
C GLN A 503 42.13 0.07 36.72
N ARG A 504 43.40 -0.33 36.84
CA ARG A 504 44.55 0.49 36.43
C ARG A 504 44.50 0.69 34.91
N SER A 505 44.30 1.92 34.46
CA SER A 505 44.18 2.28 33.03
C SER A 505 44.96 3.56 32.76
N ARG A 506 45.44 3.76 31.52
CA ARG A 506 46.18 4.98 31.15
C ARG A 506 45.37 6.26 31.45
N THR A 507 44.04 6.18 31.54
CA THR A 507 43.11 7.22 32.04
C THR A 507 41.77 6.64 32.57
N HIS A 508 41.01 7.38 33.40
CA HIS A 508 39.65 7.04 33.88
C HIS A 508 38.53 7.17 32.81
N GLU A 509 38.83 7.14 31.52
CA GLU A 509 37.92 7.68 30.49
C GLU A 509 37.47 6.67 29.43
N GLY A 510 36.17 6.36 29.39
CA GLY A 510 35.52 5.53 28.36
C GLY A 510 34.00 5.62 28.46
N SER A 511 33.28 5.49 27.34
CA SER A 511 31.82 5.64 27.30
C SER A 511 31.04 4.38 27.71
N GLY A 512 31.71 3.22 27.76
CA GLY A 512 31.06 1.92 27.96
C GLY A 512 30.19 1.46 26.77
N ILE A 513 30.29 2.11 25.61
CA ILE A 513 29.47 1.78 24.43
C ILE A 513 30.29 1.00 23.36
N GLY A 514 31.61 1.17 23.33
CA GLY A 514 32.48 0.63 22.27
C GLY A 514 32.34 -0.88 22.05
N LEU A 515 32.44 -1.68 23.11
CA LEU A 515 32.33 -3.15 23.01
C LEU A 515 30.89 -3.62 22.71
N SER A 516 29.87 -2.94 23.24
CA SER A 516 28.47 -3.23 22.87
C SER A 516 28.19 -2.96 21.39
N LEU A 517 28.79 -1.90 20.82
CA LEU A 517 28.68 -1.60 19.39
C LEU A 517 29.39 -2.67 18.56
N VAL A 518 30.61 -3.07 18.95
CA VAL A 518 31.34 -4.18 18.29
C VAL A 518 30.49 -5.44 18.27
N GLN A 519 29.86 -5.81 19.40
CA GLN A 519 29.02 -7.00 19.47
C GLN A 519 27.86 -6.94 18.46
N GLU A 520 27.18 -5.80 18.33
CA GLU A 520 26.08 -5.65 17.37
C GLU A 520 26.56 -5.63 15.91
N LEU A 521 27.67 -4.96 15.61
CA LEU A 521 28.25 -4.97 14.25
C LEU A 521 28.66 -6.38 13.84
N VAL A 522 29.21 -7.17 14.77
CA VAL A 522 29.56 -8.58 14.53
C VAL A 522 28.31 -9.43 14.31
N LYS A 523 27.23 -9.21 15.08
CA LYS A 523 25.93 -9.90 14.85
C LYS A 523 25.34 -9.58 13.47
N LEU A 524 25.47 -8.33 12.99
CA LEU A 524 25.05 -7.95 11.64
C LEU A 524 25.83 -8.71 10.54
N HIS A 525 27.05 -9.16 10.82
CA HIS A 525 27.81 -10.02 9.91
C HIS A 525 27.53 -11.52 10.11
N GLY A 526 26.48 -11.88 10.87
CA GLY A 526 26.20 -13.27 11.23
C GLY A 526 27.27 -13.91 12.14
N GLY A 527 28.14 -13.09 12.73
CA GLY A 527 29.29 -13.53 13.53
C GLY A 527 29.04 -13.55 15.04
N ARG A 528 30.10 -13.84 15.79
CA ARG A 528 30.13 -13.80 17.27
C ARG A 528 31.44 -13.20 17.76
N ILE A 529 31.38 -12.46 18.88
CA ILE A 529 32.55 -12.00 19.63
C ILE A 529 32.64 -12.74 20.98
N ARG A 530 33.85 -13.05 21.43
CA ARG A 530 34.19 -13.60 22.75
C ARG A 530 35.36 -12.86 23.36
N ALA A 531 35.45 -12.87 24.68
CA ALA A 531 36.57 -12.31 25.43
C ALA A 531 37.06 -13.36 26.44
N GLU A 532 38.37 -13.59 26.47
CA GLU A 532 39.06 -14.40 27.45
C GLU A 532 40.09 -13.51 28.14
N SER A 533 40.15 -13.51 29.47
CA SER A 533 41.06 -12.63 30.19
C SER A 533 41.40 -13.18 31.55
N GLU A 534 42.63 -12.90 31.98
CA GLU A 534 43.13 -13.24 33.31
C GLU A 534 43.81 -11.99 33.92
N PRO A 535 43.44 -11.57 35.15
CA PRO A 535 44.03 -10.40 35.80
C PRO A 535 45.55 -10.49 35.88
N GLY A 536 46.22 -9.43 35.43
CA GLY A 536 47.69 -9.31 35.41
C GLY A 536 48.39 -10.08 34.27
N VAL A 537 47.66 -10.84 33.46
CA VAL A 537 48.19 -11.59 32.31
C VAL A 537 47.81 -10.94 30.98
N GLY A 538 46.57 -10.45 30.86
CA GLY A 538 46.09 -9.74 29.67
C GLY A 538 44.70 -10.14 29.19
N THR A 539 44.29 -9.64 28.03
CA THR A 539 42.97 -9.90 27.43
C THR A 539 43.09 -10.38 26.00
N THR A 540 42.27 -11.33 25.61
CA THR A 540 42.11 -11.81 24.24
C THR A 540 40.66 -11.62 23.79
N PHE A 541 40.44 -10.80 22.78
CA PHE A 541 39.17 -10.68 22.08
C PHE A 541 39.20 -11.49 20.79
N ALA A 542 38.20 -12.35 20.59
CA ALA A 542 38.06 -13.17 19.39
C ALA A 542 36.73 -12.89 18.69
N VAL A 543 36.78 -12.40 17.45
CA VAL A 543 35.64 -12.15 16.56
C VAL A 543 35.63 -13.19 15.45
N SER A 544 34.56 -13.97 15.35
CA SER A 544 34.36 -14.98 14.29
C SER A 544 33.25 -14.56 13.33
N ILE A 545 33.52 -14.47 12.03
CA ILE A 545 32.53 -14.21 10.97
C ILE A 545 32.45 -15.43 10.03
N PRO A 546 31.26 -15.88 9.58
CA PRO A 546 31.13 -16.97 8.63
C PRO A 546 31.71 -16.62 7.26
N ARG A 547 32.25 -17.61 6.54
CA ARG A 547 32.69 -17.45 5.15
C ARG A 547 31.51 -17.52 4.18
N GLY A 548 31.75 -17.11 2.94
CA GLY A 548 30.73 -17.01 1.90
C GLY A 548 29.67 -15.94 2.20
N SER A 549 28.55 -15.99 1.48
CA SER A 549 27.49 -14.97 1.57
C SER A 549 26.10 -15.54 1.92
N ALA A 550 25.97 -16.86 2.11
CA ALA A 550 24.68 -17.52 2.36
C ALA A 550 24.00 -17.10 3.67
N HIS A 551 24.76 -16.58 4.62
CA HIS A 551 24.26 -16.05 5.90
C HIS A 551 23.82 -14.58 5.81
N LEU A 552 24.00 -13.93 4.66
CA LEU A 552 23.74 -12.51 4.44
C LEU A 552 22.47 -12.29 3.59
N PRO A 553 21.75 -11.17 3.77
CA PRO A 553 20.60 -10.83 2.94
C PRO A 553 21.00 -10.66 1.46
N PRO A 554 20.36 -11.36 0.50
CA PRO A 554 20.74 -11.31 -0.91
C PRO A 554 20.71 -9.91 -1.51
N GLU A 555 19.78 -9.05 -1.07
CA GLU A 555 19.64 -7.68 -1.59
C GLU A 555 20.77 -6.72 -1.16
N ARG A 556 21.63 -7.14 -0.23
CA ARG A 556 22.68 -6.30 0.38
C ARG A 556 24.10 -6.67 -0.04
N ILE A 557 24.25 -7.65 -0.93
CA ILE A 557 25.54 -8.10 -1.45
C ILE A 557 25.87 -7.28 -2.69
N GLN A 558 27.03 -6.62 -2.71
CA GLN A 558 27.52 -5.82 -3.86
C GLN A 558 26.58 -4.69 -4.32
N ALA A 559 25.81 -4.08 -3.41
CA ALA A 559 25.08 -2.85 -3.72
C ALA A 559 26.08 -1.72 -4.08
N PRO A 560 25.76 -0.84 -5.07
CA PRO A 560 26.71 0.15 -5.55
C PRO A 560 27.09 1.16 -4.46
N ARG A 561 28.38 1.21 -4.10
CA ARG A 561 28.95 2.24 -3.23
C ARG A 561 29.49 3.42 -4.04
N THR A 562 29.29 4.63 -3.52
CA THR A 562 29.96 5.85 -3.98
C THR A 562 30.85 6.45 -2.87
N LEU A 563 32.14 6.13 -2.98
CA LEU A 563 33.36 6.82 -2.48
C LEU A 563 34.05 6.38 -1.17
N ALA A 564 35.39 6.53 -1.25
CA ALA A 564 36.46 6.17 -0.34
C ALA A 564 36.55 7.07 0.91
N SER A 565 36.74 6.46 2.09
CA SER A 565 36.84 7.15 3.39
C SER A 565 37.73 6.43 4.42
N THR A 566 38.65 5.55 4.01
CA THR A 566 39.44 4.75 4.96
C THR A 566 40.57 5.52 5.67
N SER A 567 41.05 6.64 5.12
CA SER A 567 42.25 7.31 5.67
C SER A 567 41.99 8.32 6.80
N ILE A 568 40.79 8.89 6.90
CA ILE A 568 40.49 9.99 7.84
C ILE A 568 40.11 9.48 9.25
N ARG A 569 39.49 8.29 9.36
CA ARG A 569 39.00 7.75 10.63
C ARG A 569 40.06 7.02 11.45
N ALA A 570 40.94 6.25 10.80
CA ALA A 570 42.06 5.61 11.49
C ALA A 570 42.98 6.62 12.20
N ALA A 571 43.21 7.79 11.59
CA ALA A 571 43.99 8.88 12.18
C ALA A 571 43.40 9.36 13.52
N ALA A 572 42.08 9.42 13.66
CA ALA A 572 41.42 9.87 14.89
C ALA A 572 41.61 8.88 16.07
N PHE A 573 41.56 7.57 15.81
CA PHE A 573 41.81 6.54 16.81
C PHE A 573 43.29 6.47 17.22
N VAL A 574 44.21 6.72 16.28
CA VAL A 574 45.65 6.76 16.54
C VAL A 574 46.05 8.03 17.28
N GLU A 575 45.52 9.20 16.88
CA GLU A 575 45.71 10.42 17.65
C GLU A 575 45.21 10.26 19.09
N GLU A 576 44.08 9.59 19.30
CA GLU A 576 43.57 9.27 20.64
C GLU A 576 44.51 8.37 21.44
N ALA A 577 45.06 7.33 20.81
CA ALA A 577 46.08 6.47 21.42
C ALA A 577 47.35 7.26 21.78
N LEU A 578 47.84 8.11 20.86
CA LEU A 578 49.01 8.97 21.09
C LEU A 578 48.80 10.02 22.19
N ARG A 579 47.55 10.42 22.46
CA ARG A 579 47.17 11.33 23.55
C ARG A 579 47.29 10.69 24.95
N TRP A 580 47.50 9.38 25.07
CA TRP A 580 47.62 8.66 26.36
C TRP A 580 49.07 8.39 26.80
N LEU A 581 50.03 9.02 26.13
CA LEU A 581 51.46 8.93 26.45
C LEU A 581 51.93 10.18 27.22
N PRO A 582 52.83 10.05 28.22
CA PRO A 582 53.46 11.21 28.86
C PRO A 582 54.23 12.03 27.81
N GLU A 583 54.13 13.35 27.88
CA GLU A 583 54.87 14.26 26.98
C GLU A 583 56.39 14.15 27.26
N THR A 584 57.11 13.51 26.35
CA THR A 584 58.56 13.69 26.20
C THR A 584 58.88 14.22 24.82
N GLU A 585 59.44 15.43 24.84
CA GLU A 585 60.22 16.19 23.86
C GLU A 585 59.68 16.31 22.42
N HIS A 586 59.50 17.59 22.05
CA HIS A 586 59.08 18.07 20.75
C HIS A 586 60.05 17.64 19.65
N LEU A 587 59.54 16.92 18.65
CA LEU A 587 60.11 16.86 17.32
C LEU A 587 59.05 17.35 16.34
N GLU A 588 59.43 18.35 15.56
CA GLU A 588 58.58 19.06 14.60
C GLU A 588 57.91 18.11 13.59
N PRO A 589 56.63 18.33 13.25
CA PRO A 589 56.01 17.62 12.13
C PRO A 589 56.60 18.14 10.80
N PRO A 590 56.68 17.30 9.75
CA PRO A 590 57.18 17.72 8.45
C PRO A 590 56.27 18.81 7.89
N VAL A 591 56.87 19.95 7.54
CA VAL A 591 56.22 21.08 6.88
C VAL A 591 55.61 20.60 5.57
N ALA A 592 54.30 20.36 5.58
CA ALA A 592 53.53 20.12 4.37
C ALA A 592 53.52 21.41 3.55
N GLY A 593 54.13 21.34 2.37
CA GLY A 593 54.37 22.48 1.48
C GLY A 593 53.14 23.37 1.30
N GLU A 594 53.37 24.67 1.44
CA GLU A 594 52.46 25.73 1.04
C GLU A 594 52.13 25.56 -0.45
N LEU A 595 50.94 25.04 -0.74
CA LEU A 595 50.33 25.23 -2.06
C LEU A 595 49.88 26.68 -2.12
N ALA A 596 50.71 27.52 -2.76
CA ALA A 596 50.34 28.84 -3.22
C ALA A 596 49.01 28.75 -4.00
N VAL A 597 47.97 29.40 -3.47
CA VAL A 597 46.66 29.47 -4.12
C VAL A 597 46.70 30.66 -5.07
N GLU A 598 46.82 30.41 -6.37
CA GLU A 598 46.64 31.45 -7.39
C GLU A 598 45.18 31.97 -7.40
N PRO A 599 44.96 33.28 -7.59
CA PRO A 599 43.63 33.84 -7.73
C PRO A 599 43.06 33.53 -9.12
N MET A 600 42.03 32.69 -9.18
CA MET A 600 41.29 32.43 -10.43
C MET A 600 39.85 32.93 -10.33
N GLY A 601 39.52 34.01 -11.06
CA GLY A 601 38.29 34.21 -11.85
C GLY A 601 36.88 33.99 -11.26
N PHE A 602 36.68 33.95 -9.93
CA PHE A 602 35.35 33.81 -9.31
C PHE A 602 34.90 35.02 -8.49
N GLU A 603 35.57 36.17 -8.65
CA GLU A 603 35.19 37.41 -7.98
C GLU A 603 33.73 37.81 -8.31
N GLY A 604 32.89 37.91 -7.28
CA GLY A 604 31.53 38.44 -7.39
C GLY A 604 30.40 37.41 -7.59
N ALA A 605 30.64 36.10 -7.54
CA ALA A 605 29.55 35.13 -7.53
C ALA A 605 28.68 35.28 -6.26
N ARG A 606 27.36 35.12 -6.41
CA ARG A 606 26.38 35.28 -5.34
C ARG A 606 26.00 33.94 -4.76
N ILE A 607 26.20 33.77 -3.46
CA ILE A 607 25.81 32.57 -2.73
C ILE A 607 24.65 32.93 -1.80
N LEU A 608 23.57 32.17 -1.89
CA LEU A 608 22.47 32.27 -0.93
C LEU A 608 22.65 31.20 0.15
N LEU A 609 22.73 31.61 1.41
CA LEU A 609 22.84 30.71 2.57
C LEU A 609 21.52 30.70 3.34
N ALA A 610 20.88 29.54 3.46
CA ALA A 610 19.69 29.33 4.28
C ALA A 610 20.01 28.36 5.43
N ASP A 611 19.93 28.83 6.67
CA ASP A 611 20.10 28.01 7.88
C ASP A 611 19.29 28.70 8.99
N ASP A 612 18.60 27.98 9.86
CA ASP A 612 17.74 28.59 10.88
C ASP A 612 18.52 29.06 12.12
N ASN A 613 19.73 28.54 12.32
CA ASN A 613 20.61 28.90 13.40
C ASN A 613 21.44 30.16 13.06
N ALA A 614 21.25 31.22 13.85
CA ALA A 614 21.91 32.51 13.63
C ALA A 614 23.45 32.43 13.70
N ASP A 615 23.99 31.63 14.61
CA ASP A 615 25.44 31.47 14.79
C ASP A 615 26.05 30.65 13.64
N MET A 616 25.33 29.63 13.15
CA MET A 616 25.74 28.86 11.97
C MET A 616 25.72 29.72 10.71
N ARG A 617 24.68 30.53 10.52
CA ARG A 617 24.64 31.52 9.44
C ARG A 617 25.83 32.45 9.49
N ALA A 618 26.09 33.06 10.65
CA ALA A 618 27.21 33.99 10.83
C ALA A 618 28.57 33.31 10.62
N TYR A 619 28.73 32.06 11.09
CA TYR A 619 29.95 31.27 10.90
C TYR A 619 30.21 30.97 9.42
N VAL A 620 29.23 30.38 8.72
CA VAL A 620 29.35 30.02 7.30
C VAL A 620 29.52 31.26 6.42
N GLN A 621 28.78 32.34 6.71
CA GLN A 621 28.95 33.62 6.03
C GLN A 621 30.39 34.14 6.18
N ARG A 622 30.94 34.19 7.40
CA ARG A 622 32.32 34.60 7.66
C ARG A 622 33.36 33.75 6.92
N LEU A 623 33.11 32.46 6.72
CA LEU A 623 34.01 31.58 5.96
C LEU A 623 34.00 31.86 4.45
N LEU A 624 32.87 32.30 3.90
CA LEU A 624 32.65 32.44 2.46
C LEU A 624 32.79 33.89 1.96
N ASP A 625 32.55 34.90 2.81
CA ASP A 625 32.69 36.33 2.51
C ASP A 625 34.05 36.73 1.91
N PRO A 626 35.20 36.13 2.29
CA PRO A 626 36.49 36.45 1.65
C PRO A 626 36.56 36.09 0.16
N TRP A 627 35.65 35.23 -0.32
CA TRP A 627 35.70 34.62 -1.65
C TRP A 627 34.51 35.02 -2.53
N TRP A 628 33.32 35.21 -1.94
CA TRP A 628 32.05 35.39 -2.66
C TRP A 628 31.09 36.35 -1.94
N ASN A 629 30.07 36.86 -2.64
CA ASN A 629 29.03 37.68 -2.03
C ASN A 629 27.94 36.78 -1.44
N VAL A 630 27.84 36.74 -0.11
CA VAL A 630 26.93 35.83 0.60
C VAL A 630 25.71 36.58 1.12
N GLN A 631 24.52 36.15 0.70
CA GLN A 631 23.25 36.58 1.29
C GLN A 631 22.74 35.48 2.23
N ALA A 632 22.63 35.78 3.52
CA ALA A 632 22.13 34.84 4.52
C ALA A 632 20.64 35.09 4.84
N VAL A 633 19.85 34.01 4.91
CA VAL A 633 18.41 34.01 5.23
C VAL A 633 18.08 32.92 6.25
N ALA A 634 17.00 33.11 7.01
CA ALA A 634 16.71 32.27 8.18
C ALA A 634 15.87 31.01 7.91
N ASP A 635 15.23 30.90 6.75
CA ASP A 635 14.38 29.75 6.42
C ASP A 635 14.25 29.55 4.90
N GLY A 636 13.69 28.41 4.49
CA GLY A 636 13.54 28.08 3.07
C GLY A 636 12.54 28.97 2.33
N LYS A 637 11.56 29.58 3.02
CA LYS A 637 10.59 30.46 2.37
C LYS A 637 11.24 31.78 1.99
N ALA A 638 11.96 32.40 2.94
CA ALA A 638 12.79 33.57 2.70
C ALA A 638 13.87 33.29 1.64
N ALA A 639 14.42 32.07 1.61
CA ALA A 639 15.34 31.65 0.56
C ALA A 639 14.66 31.64 -0.82
N LEU A 640 13.48 31.03 -0.95
CA LEU A 640 12.74 30.99 -2.22
C LEU A 640 12.34 32.39 -2.71
N GLU A 641 11.91 33.27 -1.79
CA GLU A 641 11.62 34.68 -2.09
C GLU A 641 12.88 35.43 -2.58
N ALA A 642 14.03 35.22 -1.91
CA ALA A 642 15.31 35.80 -2.31
C ALA A 642 15.77 35.29 -3.69
N ILE A 643 15.65 33.97 -3.96
CA ILE A 643 16.00 33.37 -5.26
C ILE A 643 15.18 33.98 -6.39
N ARG A 644 13.88 34.20 -6.15
CA ARG A 644 12.97 34.79 -7.15
C ARG A 644 13.20 36.28 -7.35
N ALA A 645 13.51 37.01 -6.29
CA ALA A 645 13.86 38.43 -6.38
C ALA A 645 15.18 38.63 -7.14
N GLN A 646 16.16 37.77 -6.86
CA GLN A 646 17.47 37.79 -7.49
C GLN A 646 18.11 36.41 -7.49
N ARG A 647 18.25 35.82 -8.68
CA ARG A 647 18.82 34.48 -8.85
C ARG A 647 20.28 34.45 -8.38
N PRO A 648 20.64 33.60 -7.39
CA PRO A 648 22.03 33.42 -6.97
C PRO A 648 22.77 32.48 -7.94
N ASP A 649 24.09 32.38 -7.80
CA ASP A 649 24.93 31.44 -8.54
C ASP A 649 25.00 30.07 -7.84
N LEU A 650 24.75 30.01 -6.53
CA LEU A 650 24.69 28.78 -5.73
C LEU A 650 23.84 28.97 -4.47
N VAL A 651 23.13 27.92 -4.05
CA VAL A 651 22.39 27.89 -2.77
C VAL A 651 23.04 26.90 -1.82
N ILE A 652 23.28 27.33 -0.58
CA ILE A 652 23.65 26.48 0.56
C ILE A 652 22.44 26.45 1.49
N ALA A 653 21.89 25.28 1.79
CA ALA A 653 20.68 25.17 2.61
C ALA A 653 20.79 24.09 3.69
N ASP A 654 20.42 24.41 4.93
CA ASP A 654 20.24 23.40 5.97
C ASP A 654 19.03 22.51 5.65
N VAL A 655 19.13 21.23 5.98
CA VAL A 655 18.03 20.28 5.73
C VAL A 655 16.82 20.58 6.63
N MET A 656 17.07 20.92 7.89
CA MET A 656 16.03 21.14 8.90
C MET A 656 15.88 22.63 9.18
N MET A 657 14.82 23.25 8.66
CA MET A 657 14.50 24.66 8.89
C MET A 657 12.98 24.82 9.08
N PRO A 658 12.51 25.81 9.85
CA PRO A 658 11.09 26.08 10.03
C PRO A 658 10.43 26.57 8.73
N GLN A 659 9.10 26.49 8.66
CA GLN A 659 8.27 26.82 7.49
C GLN A 659 8.53 25.92 6.28
N LEU A 660 9.56 26.23 5.48
CA LEU A 660 9.98 25.45 4.33
C LEU A 660 11.35 24.84 4.64
N ASP A 661 11.38 23.51 4.77
CA ASP A 661 12.61 22.76 5.00
C ASP A 661 13.51 22.77 3.76
N GLY A 662 14.81 22.45 3.91
CA GLY A 662 15.76 22.51 2.80
C GLY A 662 15.39 21.57 1.64
N LEU A 663 14.75 20.44 1.94
CA LEU A 663 14.25 19.49 0.92
C LEU A 663 13.01 20.02 0.18
N GLY A 664 12.13 20.75 0.87
CA GLY A 664 11.03 21.48 0.28
C GLY A 664 11.52 22.61 -0.63
N LEU A 665 12.53 23.36 -0.19
CA LEU A 665 13.20 24.38 -1.00
C LEU A 665 13.83 23.78 -2.27
N LEU A 666 14.57 22.68 -2.15
CA LEU A 666 15.15 21.97 -3.30
C LEU A 666 14.08 21.53 -4.29
N ARG A 667 12.97 20.95 -3.81
CA ARG A 667 11.84 20.57 -4.67
C ARG A 667 11.24 21.77 -5.39
N ALA A 668 11.06 22.89 -4.70
CA ALA A 668 10.53 24.12 -5.30
C ALA A 668 11.48 24.67 -6.39
N ILE A 669 12.79 24.63 -6.16
CA ILE A 669 13.81 25.02 -7.15
C ILE A 669 13.77 24.08 -8.38
N ARG A 670 13.68 22.76 -8.17
CA ARG A 670 13.69 21.78 -9.28
C ARG A 670 12.39 21.74 -10.07
N GLN A 671 11.26 22.12 -9.48
CA GLN A 671 9.96 22.21 -10.16
C GLN A 671 9.81 23.49 -10.99
N ASP A 672 10.64 24.50 -10.76
CA ASP A 672 10.63 25.74 -11.52
C ASP A 672 11.60 25.64 -12.72
N PRO A 673 11.10 25.67 -13.98
CA PRO A 673 11.94 25.52 -15.16
C PRO A 673 13.06 26.57 -15.28
N GLN A 674 12.92 27.74 -14.64
CA GLN A 674 13.93 28.81 -14.66
C GLN A 674 14.99 28.67 -13.55
N LEU A 675 14.75 27.80 -12.56
CA LEU A 675 15.63 27.57 -11.41
C LEU A 675 16.17 26.14 -11.37
N ALA A 676 15.67 25.24 -12.22
CA ALA A 676 16.00 23.82 -12.16
C ALA A 676 17.50 23.50 -12.28
N ASP A 677 18.28 24.36 -12.94
CA ASP A 677 19.73 24.27 -13.12
C ASP A 677 20.57 24.98 -12.03
N LEU A 678 19.92 25.66 -11.08
CA LEU A 678 20.60 26.35 -9.97
C LEU A 678 21.30 25.34 -9.05
N PRO A 679 22.62 25.43 -8.81
CA PRO A 679 23.31 24.45 -7.98
C PRO A 679 22.93 24.60 -6.50
N VAL A 680 22.61 23.48 -5.85
CA VAL A 680 22.21 23.44 -4.43
C VAL A 680 23.11 22.50 -3.63
N VAL A 681 23.76 23.03 -2.59
CA VAL A 681 24.56 22.30 -1.59
C VAL A 681 23.78 22.21 -0.29
N MET A 682 23.48 20.99 0.15
CA MET A 682 22.71 20.78 1.38
C MET A 682 23.64 20.60 2.58
N LEU A 683 23.42 21.33 3.66
CA LEU A 683 24.05 21.10 4.96
C LEU A 683 23.15 20.20 5.81
N SER A 684 23.71 19.21 6.49
CA SER A 684 22.90 18.27 7.26
C SER A 684 23.59 17.78 8.51
N ALA A 685 22.84 17.73 9.61
CA ALA A 685 23.29 17.04 10.82
C ALA A 685 23.11 15.52 10.75
N ARG A 686 22.73 14.92 9.61
CA ARG A 686 22.58 13.47 9.45
C ARG A 686 23.75 12.90 8.65
N ALA A 687 24.38 11.85 9.19
CA ALA A 687 25.57 11.21 8.63
C ALA A 687 25.24 9.92 7.85
N ASP A 688 23.96 9.61 7.64
CA ASP A 688 23.54 8.38 6.98
C ASP A 688 23.56 8.49 5.45
N GLU A 689 24.13 7.47 4.83
CA GLU A 689 24.27 7.31 3.38
C GLU A 689 22.92 7.38 2.66
N THR A 690 21.84 6.87 3.28
CA THR A 690 20.45 6.94 2.80
C THR A 690 19.90 8.35 2.69
N ALA A 691 20.19 9.26 3.64
CA ALA A 691 19.74 10.65 3.56
C ALA A 691 20.53 11.45 2.51
N ARG A 692 21.81 11.12 2.31
CA ARG A 692 22.65 11.72 1.27
C ARG A 692 22.22 11.28 -0.13
N ILE A 693 21.97 9.98 -0.32
CA ILE A 693 21.43 9.41 -1.57
C ILE A 693 20.05 9.99 -1.87
N ALA A 694 19.13 9.99 -0.90
CA ALA A 694 17.80 10.57 -1.09
C ALA A 694 17.85 12.08 -1.42
N GLY A 695 18.85 12.82 -0.93
CA GLY A 695 19.09 14.22 -1.28
C GLY A 695 19.57 14.40 -2.72
N LEU A 696 20.53 13.58 -3.16
CA LEU A 696 21.07 13.59 -4.53
C LEU A 696 20.04 13.09 -5.57
N GLU A 697 19.30 12.01 -5.27
CA GLU A 697 18.19 11.51 -6.11
C GLU A 697 17.06 12.52 -6.26
N ARG A 698 16.86 13.39 -5.26
CA ARG A 698 15.90 14.50 -5.29
C ARG A 698 16.47 15.77 -5.95
N GLY A 699 17.66 15.67 -6.51
CA GLY A 699 18.26 16.67 -7.38
C GLY A 699 19.22 17.65 -6.69
N ALA A 700 19.69 17.43 -5.46
CA ALA A 700 20.77 18.24 -4.90
C ALA A 700 22.07 17.99 -5.69
N ASP A 701 22.90 19.02 -5.85
CA ASP A 701 24.19 18.88 -6.57
C ASP A 701 25.33 18.44 -5.65
N ASP A 702 25.23 18.73 -4.34
CA ASP A 702 26.16 18.23 -3.32
C ASP A 702 25.53 18.21 -1.91
N TYR A 703 26.20 17.53 -0.98
CA TYR A 703 25.78 17.35 0.40
C TYR A 703 26.95 17.38 1.37
N LEU A 704 26.86 18.18 2.44
CA LEU A 704 27.89 18.34 3.46
C LEU A 704 27.33 18.02 4.86
N VAL A 705 28.00 17.13 5.58
CA VAL A 705 27.57 16.66 6.91
C VAL A 705 28.19 17.51 8.02
N LYS A 706 27.37 17.98 8.95
CA LYS A 706 27.79 18.68 10.18
C LYS A 706 28.27 17.64 11.23
N PRO A 707 29.43 17.85 11.88
CA PRO A 707 30.37 18.96 11.72
C PRO A 707 31.28 18.81 10.50
N PHE A 708 31.51 19.93 9.81
CA PHE A 708 32.38 20.03 8.63
C PHE A 708 33.54 21.00 8.88
N SER A 709 34.63 20.84 8.12
CA SER A 709 35.75 21.78 8.17
C SER A 709 35.55 22.95 7.21
N ALA A 710 36.17 24.10 7.52
CA ALA A 710 36.13 25.28 6.64
C ALA A 710 36.71 24.99 5.24
N ARG A 711 37.78 24.19 5.16
CA ARG A 711 38.42 23.82 3.88
C ARG A 711 37.49 22.97 3.02
N GLU A 712 36.76 22.05 3.64
CA GLU A 712 35.83 21.17 2.93
C GLU A 712 34.67 21.95 2.32
N LEU A 713 34.06 22.85 3.09
CA LEU A 713 32.96 23.69 2.61
C LEU A 713 33.39 24.54 1.41
N VAL A 714 34.52 25.26 1.53
CA VAL A 714 35.04 26.12 0.45
C VAL A 714 35.35 25.32 -0.82
N ALA A 715 35.94 24.13 -0.67
CA ALA A 715 36.25 23.26 -1.82
C ALA A 715 34.99 22.80 -2.57
N ARG A 716 33.94 22.41 -1.85
CA ARG A 716 32.66 21.99 -2.45
C ARG A 716 31.96 23.13 -3.19
N VAL A 717 31.87 24.30 -2.57
CA VAL A 717 31.30 25.51 -3.19
C VAL A 717 32.04 25.86 -4.49
N LYS A 718 33.38 25.84 -4.45
CA LYS A 718 34.22 26.12 -5.62
C LYS A 718 33.96 25.11 -6.76
N SER A 719 33.87 23.83 -6.45
CA SER A 719 33.62 22.77 -7.44
C SER A 719 32.25 22.92 -8.11
N GLN A 720 31.20 23.22 -7.34
CA GLN A 720 29.84 23.35 -7.86
C GLN A 720 29.65 24.60 -8.73
N LEU A 721 30.27 25.73 -8.35
CA LEU A 721 30.29 26.94 -9.19
C LEU A 721 30.99 26.71 -10.53
N ALA A 722 32.11 25.98 -10.54
CA ALA A 722 32.82 25.63 -11.76
C ALA A 722 31.96 24.75 -12.69
N LEU A 723 31.28 23.75 -12.12
CA LEU A 723 30.41 22.84 -12.87
C LEU A 723 29.18 23.55 -13.45
N ALA A 724 28.56 24.45 -12.69
CA ALA A 724 27.40 25.23 -13.15
C ALA A 724 27.74 26.14 -14.34
N ARG A 725 28.89 26.82 -14.30
CA ARG A 725 29.36 27.64 -15.44
C ARG A 725 29.62 26.82 -16.69
N ALA A 726 30.25 25.65 -16.55
CA ALA A 726 30.49 24.74 -17.69
C ALA A 726 29.17 24.28 -18.34
N ARG A 727 28.15 23.96 -17.55
CA ARG A 727 26.81 23.59 -18.05
C ARG A 727 26.14 24.74 -18.79
N ALA A 728 26.19 25.97 -18.25
CA ALA A 728 25.61 27.15 -18.88
C ALA A 728 26.25 27.46 -20.26
N GLN A 729 27.56 27.32 -20.38
CA GLN A 729 28.28 27.55 -21.64
C GLN A 729 27.84 26.57 -22.75
N ILE A 730 27.72 25.28 -22.42
CA ILE A 730 27.27 24.25 -23.36
C ILE A 730 25.83 24.49 -23.83
N ALA A 731 24.95 24.95 -22.93
CA ALA A 731 23.57 25.26 -23.27
C ALA A 731 23.45 26.42 -24.29
N ILE A 732 24.26 27.47 -24.13
CA ILE A 732 24.33 28.60 -25.06
C ILE A 732 24.80 28.15 -26.45
N GLU A 733 25.81 27.28 -26.52
CA GLU A 733 26.33 26.76 -27.78
C GLU A 733 25.31 25.88 -28.52
N ARG A 734 24.57 25.04 -27.78
CA ARG A 734 23.49 24.21 -28.35
C ARG A 734 22.34 25.04 -28.91
N ALA A 735 21.92 26.09 -28.19
CA ALA A 735 20.85 26.98 -28.66
C ALA A 735 21.22 27.67 -29.99
N ARG A 736 22.48 28.15 -30.11
CA ARG A 736 23.00 28.77 -31.35
C ARG A 736 23.09 27.78 -32.52
N ALA A 737 23.36 26.50 -32.26
CA ALA A 737 23.39 25.47 -33.28
C ALA A 737 21.99 25.15 -33.82
N ALA A 738 21.00 25.00 -32.92
CA ALA A 738 19.61 24.71 -33.29
C ALA A 738 18.96 25.83 -34.13
N GLU A 739 19.25 27.09 -33.80
CA GLU A 739 18.72 28.25 -34.54
C GLU A 739 19.25 28.30 -35.99
N ARG A 740 20.53 27.93 -36.21
CA ARG A 740 21.12 27.84 -37.55
C ARG A 740 20.48 26.74 -38.40
N GLU A 741 20.18 25.60 -37.80
CA GLU A 741 19.55 24.46 -38.49
C GLU A 741 18.10 24.75 -38.90
N ALA A 742 17.32 25.39 -38.02
CA ALA A 742 15.95 25.79 -38.32
C ALA A 742 15.86 26.80 -39.48
N LEU A 743 16.80 27.74 -39.56
CA LEU A 743 16.86 28.72 -40.66
C LEU A 743 17.18 28.04 -42.01
N ALA A 744 18.09 27.07 -42.02
CA ALA A 744 18.46 26.35 -43.24
C ALA A 744 17.27 25.55 -43.82
N LEU A 745 16.50 24.86 -42.97
CA LEU A 745 15.32 24.11 -43.37
C LEU A 745 14.21 25.01 -43.95
N ARG A 746 14.02 26.21 -43.38
CA ARG A 746 13.01 27.18 -43.85
C ARG A 746 13.31 27.67 -45.27
N ILE A 747 14.59 27.96 -45.56
CA ILE A 747 15.02 28.43 -46.88
C ILE A 747 14.83 27.34 -47.94
N ALA A 748 15.17 26.09 -47.61
CA ALA A 748 15.00 24.96 -48.53
C ALA A 748 13.53 24.68 -48.88
N ALA A 749 12.60 24.87 -47.92
CA ALA A 749 11.17 24.68 -48.15
C ALA A 749 10.59 25.73 -49.12
N LEU A 750 10.94 27.01 -48.95
CA LEU A 750 10.50 28.10 -49.84
C LEU A 750 10.95 27.88 -51.29
N GLN A 751 12.20 27.47 -51.49
CA GLN A 751 12.72 27.19 -52.84
C GLN A 751 11.97 26.05 -53.55
N ARG A 752 11.49 25.04 -52.79
CA ARG A 752 10.74 23.91 -53.35
C ARG A 752 9.33 24.30 -53.77
N GLU A 753 8.67 25.17 -53.02
CA GLU A 753 7.34 25.68 -53.37
C GLU A 753 7.38 26.56 -54.62
N ASP A 754 8.34 27.50 -54.72
CA ASP A 754 8.50 28.37 -55.89
C ASP A 754 8.77 27.57 -57.17
N PHE A 755 9.66 26.56 -57.10
CA PHE A 755 9.92 25.68 -58.23
C PHE A 755 8.67 24.91 -58.68
N ARG A 756 7.89 24.38 -57.73
CA ARG A 756 6.67 23.63 -58.04
C ARG A 756 5.62 24.52 -58.70
N ALA A 757 5.43 25.75 -58.21
CA ALA A 757 4.50 26.71 -58.80
C ALA A 757 4.85 27.06 -60.25
N LEU A 758 6.14 27.34 -60.52
CA LEU A 758 6.63 27.62 -61.88
C LEU A 758 6.51 26.40 -62.80
N PHE A 759 6.78 25.19 -62.29
CA PHE A 759 6.68 23.96 -63.07
C PHE A 759 5.23 23.65 -63.47
N THR A 760 4.27 23.75 -62.54
CA THR A 760 2.85 23.46 -62.81
C THR A 760 2.24 24.42 -63.83
N GLN A 761 2.64 25.70 -63.82
CA GLN A 761 2.12 26.73 -64.73
C GLN A 761 2.76 26.74 -66.13
N ALA A 762 3.80 25.94 -66.38
CA ALA A 762 4.47 25.90 -67.68
C ALA A 762 3.49 25.46 -68.80
N ALA A 763 3.52 26.17 -69.93
CA ALA A 763 2.55 25.99 -71.02
C ALA A 763 2.72 24.66 -71.78
N ASN A 764 3.95 24.15 -71.87
CA ASN A 764 4.26 22.89 -72.55
C ASN A 764 4.01 21.70 -71.63
N PRO A 765 3.42 20.59 -72.09
CA PRO A 765 3.35 19.35 -71.34
C PRO A 765 4.72 18.90 -70.82
N CYS A 766 4.89 18.89 -69.50
CA CYS A 766 6.14 18.53 -68.83
C CYS A 766 5.89 17.55 -67.69
N ALA A 767 6.78 16.56 -67.55
CA ALA A 767 6.76 15.64 -66.42
C ALA A 767 8.17 15.28 -65.96
N ILE A 768 8.37 15.20 -64.64
CA ILE A 768 9.58 14.70 -64.00
C ILE A 768 9.34 13.24 -63.61
N LEU A 769 10.19 12.36 -64.12
CA LEU A 769 10.12 10.92 -63.92
C LEU A 769 11.33 10.48 -63.09
N ARG A 770 11.14 9.66 -62.06
CA ARG A 770 12.19 9.22 -61.13
C ARG A 770 12.33 7.70 -61.07
N GLY A 771 13.58 7.28 -60.89
CA GLY A 771 13.95 5.88 -60.71
C GLY A 771 13.76 5.00 -61.95
N PRO A 772 14.12 3.71 -61.87
CA PRO A 772 14.13 2.79 -63.01
C PRO A 772 12.73 2.40 -63.49
N GLN A 773 11.68 2.65 -62.68
CA GLN A 773 10.28 2.41 -63.03
C GLN A 773 9.58 3.66 -63.60
N TYR A 774 10.31 4.77 -63.77
CA TYR A 774 9.80 6.03 -64.30
C TYR A 774 8.56 6.54 -63.55
N ILE A 775 8.68 6.60 -62.22
CA ILE A 775 7.60 7.10 -61.36
C ILE A 775 7.41 8.58 -61.63
N VAL A 776 6.18 9.01 -61.89
CA VAL A 776 5.87 10.42 -62.15
C VAL A 776 5.94 11.19 -60.82
N GLU A 777 7.04 11.92 -60.59
CA GLU A 777 7.21 12.76 -59.39
C GLU A 777 6.38 14.05 -59.49
N LEU A 778 6.37 14.66 -60.69
CA LEU A 778 5.58 15.83 -61.00
C LEU A 778 5.13 15.78 -62.46
N ALA A 779 3.86 16.07 -62.72
CA ALA A 779 3.36 16.38 -64.05
C ALA A 779 2.65 17.72 -63.99
N ASN A 780 2.92 18.61 -64.94
CA ASN A 780 2.26 19.91 -64.97
C ASN A 780 0.84 19.81 -65.54
N ASP A 781 0.07 20.89 -65.43
CA ASP A 781 -1.33 20.90 -65.85
C ASP A 781 -1.48 20.63 -67.36
N ALA A 782 -0.51 21.05 -68.16
CA ALA A 782 -0.49 20.79 -69.59
C ALA A 782 -0.32 19.29 -69.91
N ALA A 783 0.58 18.59 -69.21
CA ALA A 783 0.75 17.14 -69.35
C ALA A 783 -0.51 16.38 -68.90
N CYS A 784 -1.06 16.75 -67.74
CA CYS A 784 -2.30 16.17 -67.21
C CYS A 784 -3.46 16.29 -68.21
N ARG A 785 -3.65 17.48 -68.80
CA ARG A 785 -4.67 17.71 -69.84
C ARG A 785 -4.46 16.84 -71.08
N VAL A 786 -3.22 16.72 -71.56
CA VAL A 786 -2.91 15.88 -72.73
C VAL A 786 -3.18 14.41 -72.44
N TRP A 787 -2.77 13.94 -71.26
CA TRP A 787 -2.99 12.56 -70.81
C TRP A 787 -4.44 12.25 -70.44
N GLY A 788 -5.30 13.28 -70.31
CA GLY A 788 -6.68 13.11 -69.89
C GLY A 788 -6.82 12.65 -68.43
N LYS A 789 -5.83 12.95 -67.58
CA LYS A 789 -5.76 12.54 -66.17
C LYS A 789 -5.49 13.73 -65.26
N THR A 790 -5.85 13.62 -64.00
CA THR A 790 -5.55 14.63 -62.97
C THR A 790 -4.15 14.44 -62.38
N ALA A 791 -3.57 15.49 -61.80
CA ALA A 791 -2.25 15.40 -61.16
C ALA A 791 -2.22 14.34 -60.04
N GLU A 792 -3.32 14.16 -59.30
CA GLU A 792 -3.43 13.14 -58.24
C GLU A 792 -3.46 11.72 -58.78
N GLU A 793 -4.05 11.49 -59.96
CA GLU A 793 -4.10 10.16 -60.58
C GLU A 793 -2.77 9.69 -61.14
N VAL A 794 -1.85 10.62 -61.40
CA VAL A 794 -0.56 10.34 -62.06
C VAL A 794 0.64 10.42 -61.12
N THR A 795 0.61 11.30 -60.11
CA THR A 795 1.75 11.51 -59.19
C THR A 795 2.02 10.25 -58.36
N ASP A 796 3.30 9.95 -58.14
CA ASP A 796 3.80 8.79 -57.40
C ASP A 796 3.42 7.42 -57.99
N ARG A 797 3.04 7.37 -59.27
CA ARG A 797 2.75 6.13 -60.00
C ARG A 797 3.72 5.90 -61.16
N PRO A 798 4.04 4.64 -61.52
CA PRO A 798 4.86 4.34 -62.69
C PRO A 798 4.21 4.88 -63.97
N LEU A 799 4.98 5.54 -64.84
CA LEU A 799 4.45 6.16 -66.07
C LEU A 799 3.68 5.15 -66.93
N PHE A 800 4.14 3.91 -67.04
CA PHE A 800 3.48 2.87 -67.85
C PHE A 800 2.25 2.25 -67.17
N GLU A 801 2.01 2.46 -65.88
CA GLU A 801 0.70 2.18 -65.28
C GLU A 801 -0.26 3.34 -65.53
N VAL A 802 0.27 4.56 -65.54
CA VAL A 802 -0.51 5.76 -65.86
C VAL A 802 -0.87 5.78 -67.34
N MET A 803 0.00 5.33 -68.24
CA MET A 803 -0.23 5.31 -69.68
C MET A 803 0.15 3.93 -70.24
N PRO A 804 -0.66 2.88 -69.95
CA PRO A 804 -0.38 1.52 -70.39
C PRO A 804 -0.29 1.38 -71.92
N GLU A 805 -0.98 2.23 -72.66
CA GLU A 805 -0.93 2.27 -74.12
C GLU A 805 0.46 2.63 -74.67
N LEU A 806 1.31 3.32 -73.91
CA LEU A 806 2.68 3.64 -74.31
C LEU A 806 3.64 2.45 -74.17
N HIS A 807 3.21 1.38 -73.51
CA HIS A 807 4.02 0.18 -73.31
C HIS A 807 4.34 -0.50 -74.65
N GLY A 808 5.62 -0.81 -74.89
CA GLY A 808 6.09 -1.44 -76.14
C GLY A 808 6.27 -0.50 -77.34
N GLN A 809 6.00 0.80 -77.19
CA GLN A 809 6.19 1.80 -78.24
C GLN A 809 7.60 2.41 -78.24
N ALA A 810 7.88 3.28 -79.22
CA ALA A 810 9.17 3.96 -79.36
C ALA A 810 9.53 4.80 -78.11
N PHE A 811 8.54 5.35 -77.41
CA PHE A 811 8.71 6.18 -76.20
C PHE A 811 9.39 5.43 -75.05
N ALA A 812 9.00 4.17 -74.79
CA ALA A 812 9.56 3.39 -73.70
C ALA A 812 11.06 3.11 -73.90
N ARG A 813 11.44 2.76 -75.14
CA ARG A 813 12.85 2.55 -75.51
C ARG A 813 13.71 3.81 -75.40
N MET A 814 13.13 4.98 -75.69
CA MET A 814 13.84 6.26 -75.54
C MET A 814 14.09 6.59 -74.06
N LEU A 815 13.11 6.37 -73.17
CA LEU A 815 13.28 6.56 -71.73
C LEU A 815 14.34 5.61 -71.15
N GLU A 816 14.33 4.34 -71.55
CA GLU A 816 15.36 3.36 -71.19
C GLU A 816 16.75 3.81 -71.65
N GLN A 817 16.87 4.32 -72.88
CA GLN A 817 18.13 4.84 -73.40
C GLN A 817 18.62 6.06 -72.63
N VAL A 818 17.74 7.01 -72.28
CA VAL A 818 18.11 8.21 -71.51
C VAL A 818 18.57 7.83 -70.09
N TYR A 819 17.88 6.88 -69.45
CA TYR A 819 18.24 6.40 -68.13
C TYR A 819 19.55 5.59 -68.15
N ALA A 820 19.78 4.74 -69.16
CA ALA A 820 20.99 3.93 -69.27
C ALA A 820 22.23 4.73 -69.72
N THR A 821 22.08 5.68 -70.64
CA THR A 821 23.21 6.42 -71.24
C THR A 821 23.46 7.78 -70.58
N GLY A 822 22.47 8.36 -69.91
CA GLY A 822 22.55 9.71 -69.36
C GLY A 822 22.68 10.81 -70.42
N SER A 823 22.29 10.54 -71.66
CA SER A 823 22.24 11.49 -72.78
C SER A 823 20.79 11.80 -73.16
N PRO A 824 20.46 13.06 -73.49
CA PRO A 824 19.10 13.43 -73.89
C PRO A 824 18.69 12.80 -75.21
N CYS A 825 17.40 12.49 -75.34
CA CYS A 825 16.81 11.94 -76.56
C CYS A 825 15.67 12.86 -77.02
N GLU A 826 15.60 13.13 -78.32
CA GLU A 826 14.54 13.90 -78.95
C GLU A 826 13.90 13.07 -80.07
N SER A 827 12.58 13.17 -80.18
CA SER A 827 11.83 12.64 -81.32
C SER A 827 10.85 13.66 -81.84
N LYS A 828 10.67 13.68 -83.16
CA LYS A 828 9.80 14.63 -83.87
C LYS A 828 8.65 13.89 -84.54
N GLU A 829 7.46 14.48 -84.48
CA GLU A 829 6.22 13.96 -85.08
C GLU A 829 5.99 12.47 -84.77
N THR A 830 6.22 12.06 -83.52
CA THR A 830 6.04 10.66 -83.13
C THR A 830 4.57 10.38 -82.88
N PRO A 831 3.95 9.40 -83.56
CA PRO A 831 2.56 9.01 -83.30
C PRO A 831 2.46 8.41 -81.90
N SER A 832 1.53 8.95 -81.11
CA SER A 832 1.22 8.53 -79.76
C SER A 832 -0.28 8.27 -79.68
N PRO A 833 -0.71 6.99 -79.74
CA PRO A 833 -2.10 6.64 -79.48
C PRO A 833 -2.36 6.82 -77.99
N LEU A 834 -3.28 7.72 -77.65
CA LEU A 834 -3.68 8.03 -76.28
C LEU A 834 -5.08 7.48 -76.02
N LEU A 835 -5.26 6.84 -74.87
CA LEU A 835 -6.58 6.39 -74.44
C LEU A 835 -7.35 7.57 -73.83
N ARG A 836 -8.48 7.94 -74.44
CA ARG A 836 -9.36 9.00 -73.94
C ARG A 836 -10.28 8.47 -72.84
N PRO A 837 -10.80 9.34 -71.95
CA PRO A 837 -11.68 8.93 -70.85
C PRO A 837 -12.96 8.20 -71.29
N ASP A 838 -13.40 8.38 -72.54
CA ASP A 838 -14.57 7.70 -73.13
C ASP A 838 -14.26 6.30 -73.68
N GLY A 839 -13.01 5.83 -73.55
CA GLY A 839 -12.54 4.53 -74.01
C GLY A 839 -12.10 4.49 -75.48
N SER A 840 -12.13 5.62 -76.20
CA SER A 840 -11.60 5.72 -77.56
C SER A 840 -10.08 5.90 -77.57
N VAL A 841 -9.40 5.42 -78.61
CA VAL A 841 -7.96 5.64 -78.81
C VAL A 841 -7.78 6.69 -79.90
N GLU A 842 -7.16 7.82 -79.54
CA GLU A 842 -6.85 8.91 -80.47
C GLU A 842 -5.34 9.01 -80.68
N THR A 843 -4.88 8.96 -81.93
CA THR A 843 -3.45 9.10 -82.25
C THR A 843 -3.10 10.56 -82.48
N LEU A 844 -2.30 11.12 -81.57
CA LEU A 844 -1.71 12.46 -81.70
C LEU A 844 -0.23 12.36 -82.07
N TYR A 845 0.30 13.37 -82.75
CA TYR A 845 1.71 13.41 -83.13
C TYR A 845 2.42 14.46 -82.29
N PHE A 846 3.48 14.06 -81.58
CA PHE A 846 4.17 14.95 -80.66
C PHE A 846 5.64 15.05 -80.98
N ASN A 847 6.20 16.23 -80.70
CA ASN A 847 7.63 16.39 -80.52
C ASN A 847 7.94 16.20 -79.03
N PHE A 848 8.79 15.26 -78.67
CA PHE A 848 9.18 15.02 -77.27
C PHE A 848 10.69 15.07 -77.08
N VAL A 849 11.10 15.67 -75.97
CA VAL A 849 12.47 15.68 -75.49
C VAL A 849 12.49 15.04 -74.10
N TYR A 850 13.30 14.00 -73.93
CA TYR A 850 13.66 13.44 -72.64
C TYR A 850 15.08 13.89 -72.27
N SER A 851 15.19 14.69 -71.21
CA SER A 851 16.48 15.13 -70.67
C SER A 851 16.79 14.40 -69.36
N PRO A 852 18.00 13.86 -69.15
CA PRO A 852 18.33 13.10 -67.95
C PRO A 852 18.41 14.00 -66.72
N LEU A 853 17.82 13.56 -65.61
CA LEU A 853 17.97 14.18 -64.29
C LEU A 853 18.97 13.38 -63.48
N ARG A 854 20.00 14.05 -62.96
CA ARG A 854 21.10 13.39 -62.23
C ARG A 854 20.89 13.46 -60.72
N GLY A 855 21.29 12.41 -60.02
CA GLY A 855 21.35 12.36 -58.55
C GLY A 855 22.58 13.10 -57.99
N PRO A 856 22.72 13.19 -56.66
CA PRO A 856 23.87 13.82 -55.99
C PRO A 856 25.23 13.17 -56.32
N ASP A 857 25.21 11.91 -56.75
CA ASP A 857 26.35 11.10 -57.19
C ASP A 857 26.70 11.29 -58.68
N GLY A 858 25.94 12.10 -59.42
CA GLY A 858 26.15 12.41 -60.84
C GLY A 858 25.58 11.37 -61.81
N ALA A 859 25.03 10.25 -61.32
CA ALA A 859 24.39 9.23 -62.13
C ALA A 859 22.97 9.66 -62.56
N PRO A 860 22.48 9.26 -63.75
CA PRO A 860 21.09 9.49 -64.13
C PRO A 860 20.14 8.76 -63.17
N ASN A 861 19.26 9.52 -62.51
CA ASN A 861 18.28 9.03 -61.54
C ASN A 861 16.84 9.39 -61.95
N GLY A 862 16.64 9.78 -63.20
CA GLY A 862 15.35 10.16 -63.74
C GLY A 862 15.46 10.86 -65.07
N ALA A 863 14.32 11.33 -65.57
CA ALA A 863 14.24 12.11 -66.80
C ALA A 863 13.17 13.21 -66.67
N LEU A 864 13.47 14.38 -67.23
CA LEU A 864 12.52 15.44 -67.51
C LEU A 864 11.99 15.23 -68.93
N SER A 865 10.69 14.95 -69.01
CA SER A 865 9.92 14.88 -70.25
C SER A 865 9.36 16.26 -70.58
N ILE A 866 9.58 16.73 -71.80
CA ILE A 866 8.98 17.97 -72.32
C ILE A 866 8.41 17.68 -73.71
N ALA A 867 7.17 18.09 -73.94
CA ALA A 867 6.53 18.07 -75.26
C ALA A 867 6.31 19.52 -75.75
N PRO A 868 7.21 20.10 -76.56
CA PRO A 868 7.15 21.53 -76.86
C PRO A 868 6.03 21.95 -77.82
N THR A 869 5.50 21.01 -78.62
CA THR A 869 4.40 21.23 -79.57
C THR A 869 3.68 19.91 -79.85
N TRP A 870 2.34 19.97 -79.96
CA TRP A 870 1.41 18.88 -80.26
C TRP A 870 0.43 19.29 -81.35
#